data_AF-A0A843DPK0-F1
#
_entry.id   AF-A0A843DPK0-F1
#
_cell.length_a   1.000
_cell.length_b   1.000
_cell.length_c   1.000
_cell.angle_alpha   90.00
_cell.angle_beta   90.00
_cell.angle_gamma   90.00
#
_symmetry.space_group_name_H-M   'P 1'
#
loop_
_entity.id
_entity.type
_entity.pdbx_description
1 polymer ?
#
loop_
_entity_poly.entity_id
_entity_poly.type
_entity_poly.pdbx_seq_one_letter_code
_entity_poly.pdbx_strand_id
1 'polypeptide(L)'
;MRRRFMEKKMMKSNGAGSRSSAMKRRRLLSAAAVLLICCLAFVGAAGAEEWYDPTATEYIIDSKEDLLAFAAAVNTGDTFAGKTVKLGAEIDLSGIEWSPIGGDSVYFAGEFDGQGYTISGLTQTTGTRMGLFGLVEKAYLHDFTMEDVLFTVSANNARVGAVAGNLQYWNVLEDITIDDIKIIINGNDGLVGTVTGYAWKSQLGNVDVKNAVFIVNGEGNVIGGHTAYGRAHVWDTGVTGNNAHWLEGTVQTIDGVEYVLQNYFAGCDVDGVKMTLNGDVTEAGGFFGSDTYNSHSNYFVNSHVTGLDVTCADGTSQTVGGFVAWNGGTTAAGTVKGFDGCSVSGTIKGANGIYGGFVGSSGGRAHSYSGASADVDITCTGYAGGFVGKTQAYSTHKYTFTDCSATGDVKGNVAGGFAGCNGLSGDGKSVYVAYNGCSASGKVEGSTYAGGFIGEVNPELPATNWNTVDSTGNLDITGCSASTDVSTEQNGKIGSLIGYFDAVANGDAIEGNKILLGLGGNTYPGNAPYNASDDTPNDVAVPYVASVSVDGNTPKYYKTLADAISSIDDNVDSSMNVDIVVFKTETPVETNIEIPGGKTITIRGETGKREDVTLNGQIATTASNEGTLTIKDLTFNVDDNIKDSTGISQTGKSAIAIWGDQTVICDNLVFEMTKPDSSAITSWWDTGIGTSIVVKDSIFNCNGQRPIRATGNVDVQDCVFNDPYRYAVQLTAKASTATLMDKANIVFKNNEINNGKEGKDFVYGIQLEGETYGCSDLVITGEGNTINAGEWDKNSESAMYCCECGKVNHGTTIWNTNDGLPEHLEPETVLFSVSPDVTSVDFGTVQLSYTPTDIKVNLTNNGDSGTTITEITGLTHFEVSVSTSHLEAGKNATLTVTPKINLPAGTHTDTLFISIFGIETPITIPVTITVTDSSDDGEIILPEIPEQPSNPSSGGDGGALSFPRTTENGGLVDFGSSKVVKAL
;
A
#
# COMPACT_ATOMS: atom_id res chain seq x y z
N MET A 1 71.10 -40.86 7.73
CA MET A 1 69.80 -41.15 7.08
C MET A 1 68.68 -40.47 7.87
N ARG A 2 67.53 -40.23 7.21
CA ARG A 2 66.12 -40.13 7.71
C ARG A 2 65.84 -40.26 9.23
N ARG A 3 64.82 -39.65 9.85
CA ARG A 3 63.86 -38.52 9.56
C ARG A 3 62.86 -38.46 10.76
N ARG A 4 62.45 -37.27 11.26
CA ARG A 4 61.34 -37.05 12.25
C ARG A 4 61.63 -37.61 13.69
N PHE A 5 60.96 -37.21 14.79
CA PHE A 5 59.65 -36.55 15.01
C PHE A 5 59.70 -35.50 16.17
N MET A 6 58.62 -34.74 16.39
CA MET A 6 58.45 -33.66 17.38
C MET A 6 58.27 -34.15 18.85
N GLU A 7 58.52 -33.29 19.87
CA GLU A 7 57.47 -32.71 20.73
C GLU A 7 57.90 -31.64 21.79
N LYS A 8 57.12 -30.55 21.86
CA LYS A 8 56.63 -29.69 22.98
C LYS A 8 57.51 -28.97 24.05
N LYS A 9 57.19 -27.66 24.18
CA LYS A 9 57.08 -26.74 25.36
C LYS A 9 58.36 -26.32 26.14
N MET A 10 58.72 -25.02 26.17
CA MET A 10 58.26 -23.91 27.07
C MET A 10 58.71 -24.07 28.54
N MET A 11 59.22 -23.08 29.29
CA MET A 11 59.26 -21.60 29.11
C MET A 11 60.33 -20.93 30.04
N LYS A 12 60.80 -19.71 29.70
CA LYS A 12 61.47 -18.67 30.58
C LYS A 12 62.88 -19.03 31.16
N SER A 13 63.84 -18.10 31.38
CA SER A 13 63.88 -16.61 31.26
C SER A 13 65.33 -16.06 31.11
N ASN A 14 65.48 -14.91 30.42
CA ASN A 14 66.46 -13.79 30.59
C ASN A 14 67.97 -14.09 30.84
N GLY A 15 68.98 -13.46 30.22
CA GLY A 15 69.12 -12.29 29.33
C GLY A 15 70.63 -11.91 29.28
N ALA A 16 71.14 -10.80 28.73
CA ALA A 16 70.67 -9.78 27.77
C ALA A 16 71.89 -8.91 27.32
N GLY A 17 71.78 -8.09 26.26
CA GLY A 17 72.72 -6.96 26.01
C GLY A 17 73.51 -6.93 24.68
N SER A 18 72.95 -6.30 23.63
CA SER A 18 73.64 -5.46 22.60
C SER A 18 72.81 -5.26 21.31
N ARG A 19 71.80 -4.35 21.32
CA ARG A 19 71.03 -3.99 20.09
C ARG A 19 70.66 -2.50 19.92
N SER A 20 71.14 -1.57 20.75
CA SER A 20 70.69 -0.16 20.71
C SER A 20 71.36 0.73 19.64
N SER A 21 72.53 0.38 19.12
CA SER A 21 73.29 1.24 18.18
C SER A 21 72.81 1.16 16.72
N ALA A 22 72.38 -0.01 16.25
CA ALA A 22 71.92 -0.20 14.87
C ALA A 22 70.54 0.44 14.60
N MET A 23 69.69 0.55 15.62
CA MET A 23 68.33 1.07 15.49
C MET A 23 68.27 2.60 15.32
N LYS A 24 69.25 3.35 15.87
CA LYS A 24 69.32 4.81 15.71
C LYS A 24 69.71 5.25 14.29
N ARG A 25 70.58 4.52 13.59
CA ARG A 25 71.01 4.90 12.22
C ARG A 25 69.93 4.65 11.15
N ARG A 26 69.05 3.65 11.32
CA ARG A 26 67.92 3.44 10.40
C ARG A 26 66.82 4.52 10.52
N ARG A 27 66.60 5.09 11.72
CA ARG A 27 65.62 6.18 11.93
C ARG A 27 66.01 7.51 11.30
N LEU A 28 67.31 7.79 11.15
CA LEU A 28 67.82 9.02 10.52
C LEU A 28 67.69 9.01 8.99
N LEU A 29 67.87 7.86 8.33
CA LEU A 29 67.69 7.72 6.88
C LEU A 29 66.22 7.75 6.46
N SER A 30 65.31 7.24 7.30
CA SER A 30 63.86 7.38 7.07
C SER A 30 63.35 8.80 7.31
N ALA A 31 63.86 9.50 8.33
CA ALA A 31 63.50 10.91 8.57
C ALA A 31 63.95 11.83 7.43
N ALA A 32 65.12 11.58 6.84
CA ALA A 32 65.61 12.34 5.68
C ALA A 32 64.78 12.08 4.40
N ALA A 33 64.30 10.85 4.19
CA ALA A 33 63.41 10.54 3.07
C ALA A 33 62.02 11.20 3.22
N VAL A 34 61.45 11.19 4.44
CA VAL A 34 60.20 11.91 4.75
C VAL A 34 60.36 13.41 4.56
N LEU A 35 61.46 14.02 5.02
CA LEU A 35 61.74 15.44 4.76
C LEU A 35 61.88 15.75 3.27
N LEU A 36 62.50 14.88 2.47
CA LEU A 36 62.68 15.11 1.03
C LEU A 36 61.36 14.99 0.24
N ILE A 37 60.43 14.14 0.71
CA ILE A 37 59.08 14.03 0.15
C ILE A 37 58.25 15.27 0.53
N CYS A 38 58.34 15.76 1.78
CA CYS A 38 57.74 17.03 2.17
C CYS A 38 58.29 18.23 1.37
N CYS A 39 59.59 18.24 1.02
CA CYS A 39 60.18 19.30 0.19
C CYS A 39 59.75 19.24 -1.29
N LEU A 40 59.27 18.09 -1.79
CA LEU A 40 58.77 17.98 -3.17
C LEU A 40 57.28 18.36 -3.31
N ALA A 41 56.51 18.30 -2.22
CA ALA A 41 55.17 18.88 -2.16
C ALA A 41 55.17 20.43 -2.17
N PHE A 42 56.31 21.06 -1.89
CA PHE A 42 56.43 22.52 -1.74
C PHE A 42 56.82 23.29 -3.02
N VAL A 43 56.85 22.64 -4.19
CA VAL A 43 57.29 23.26 -5.46
C VAL A 43 56.11 23.70 -6.35
N GLY A 44 54.86 23.45 -5.93
CA GLY A 44 53.64 23.96 -6.59
C GLY A 44 52.97 25.15 -5.89
N ALA A 45 53.29 25.41 -4.61
CA ALA A 45 52.62 26.43 -3.80
C ALA A 45 53.16 27.84 -4.10
N ALA A 46 52.70 28.44 -5.19
CA ALA A 46 52.91 29.87 -5.51
C ALA A 46 51.60 30.65 -5.75
N GLY A 47 50.44 30.01 -5.49
CA GLY A 47 49.11 30.65 -5.54
C GLY A 47 48.14 30.17 -4.44
N ALA A 48 48.58 29.29 -3.52
CA ALA A 48 47.70 28.63 -2.55
C ALA A 48 47.60 29.31 -1.17
N GLU A 49 48.21 30.50 -0.98
CA GLU A 49 48.21 31.21 0.32
C GLU A 49 47.09 32.27 0.45
N GLU A 50 46.26 32.51 -0.58
CA GLU A 50 45.20 33.55 -0.54
C GLU A 50 43.75 33.02 -0.48
N TRP A 51 43.48 31.72 -0.71
CA TRP A 51 42.11 31.20 -0.75
C TRP A 51 41.46 31.03 0.65
N TYR A 52 42.23 30.59 1.64
CA TYR A 52 41.70 30.17 2.94
C TYR A 52 41.92 31.23 4.04
N ASP A 53 40.88 32.01 4.34
CA ASP A 53 40.77 32.77 5.58
C ASP A 53 39.99 31.95 6.64
N PRO A 54 40.59 31.56 7.78
CA PRO A 54 39.89 30.79 8.80
C PRO A 54 38.74 31.56 9.49
N THR A 55 38.66 32.89 9.32
CA THR A 55 37.62 33.77 9.87
C THR A 55 36.44 34.01 8.93
N ALA A 56 36.54 33.61 7.66
CA ALA A 56 35.42 33.63 6.72
C ALA A 56 34.35 32.58 7.08
N THR A 57 33.10 32.87 6.71
CA THR A 57 31.95 31.97 6.87
C THR A 57 31.46 31.40 5.53
N GLU A 58 31.90 31.95 4.40
CA GLU A 58 31.59 31.51 3.05
C GLU A 58 32.89 31.47 2.23
N TYR A 59 33.06 30.44 1.39
CA TYR A 59 34.20 30.26 0.48
C TYR A 59 33.68 29.88 -0.91
N ILE A 60 34.40 30.26 -1.97
CA ILE A 60 34.05 29.94 -3.36
C ILE A 60 35.20 29.16 -3.99
N ILE A 61 34.92 27.99 -4.55
CA ILE A 61 35.85 27.13 -5.28
C ILE A 61 35.64 27.36 -6.78
N ASP A 62 36.53 28.14 -7.39
CA ASP A 62 36.51 28.45 -8.83
C ASP A 62 37.47 27.55 -9.64
N SER A 63 38.28 26.72 -8.98
CA SER A 63 39.31 25.90 -9.62
C SER A 63 39.64 24.60 -8.87
N LYS A 64 40.27 23.65 -9.57
CA LYS A 64 40.85 22.44 -8.98
C LYS A 64 41.85 22.78 -7.87
N GLU A 65 42.65 23.83 -8.05
CA GLU A 65 43.64 24.28 -7.08
C GLU A 65 42.98 24.76 -5.77
N ASP A 66 41.82 25.42 -5.86
CA ASP A 66 41.01 25.79 -4.69
C ASP A 66 40.41 24.56 -4.01
N LEU A 67 39.88 23.59 -4.77
CA LEU A 67 39.34 22.34 -4.22
C LEU A 67 40.43 21.49 -3.51
N LEU A 68 41.65 21.50 -4.03
CA LEU A 68 42.82 20.91 -3.37
C LEU A 68 43.23 21.68 -2.10
N ALA A 69 43.13 23.01 -2.08
CA ALA A 69 43.38 23.83 -0.90
C ALA A 69 42.33 23.59 0.20
N PHE A 70 41.05 23.48 -0.17
CA PHE A 70 39.96 23.08 0.71
C PHE A 70 40.19 21.70 1.34
N ALA A 71 40.51 20.70 0.52
CA ALA A 71 40.84 19.35 1.00
C ALA A 71 42.03 19.37 1.97
N ALA A 72 43.05 20.19 1.71
CA ALA A 72 44.19 20.36 2.61
C ALA A 72 43.79 21.05 3.93
N ALA A 73 42.93 22.07 3.90
CA ALA A 73 42.43 22.75 5.10
C ALA A 73 41.68 21.78 6.02
N VAL A 74 40.74 20.99 5.48
CA VAL A 74 40.01 19.97 6.25
C VAL A 74 40.94 18.90 6.80
N ASN A 75 41.88 18.40 5.98
CA ASN A 75 42.82 17.37 6.40
C ASN A 75 43.89 17.84 7.40
N THR A 76 44.05 19.16 7.60
CA THR A 76 44.87 19.73 8.68
C THR A 76 44.08 20.04 9.95
N GLY A 77 42.74 19.98 9.91
CA GLY A 77 41.88 19.93 11.09
C GLY A 77 40.84 21.05 11.24
N ASP A 78 40.62 21.93 10.25
CA ASP A 78 39.39 22.75 10.25
C ASP A 78 38.22 21.89 9.73
N THR A 79 37.20 21.67 10.56
CA THR A 79 36.02 20.89 10.17
C THR A 79 35.05 21.68 9.28
N PHE A 80 35.23 23.00 9.14
CA PHE A 80 34.30 23.92 8.48
C PHE A 80 32.90 23.95 9.13
N ALA A 81 32.76 23.51 10.39
CA ALA A 81 31.49 23.53 11.11
C ALA A 81 30.87 24.94 11.17
N GLY A 82 29.66 25.09 10.64
CA GLY A 82 28.96 26.38 10.54
C GLY A 82 29.51 27.33 9.47
N LYS A 83 30.24 26.81 8.48
CA LYS A 83 30.73 27.54 7.30
C LYS A 83 30.18 26.91 6.02
N THR A 84 29.99 27.73 4.99
CA THR A 84 29.51 27.33 3.66
C THR A 84 30.65 27.33 2.65
N VAL A 85 30.75 26.29 1.82
CA VAL A 85 31.73 26.15 0.75
C VAL A 85 30.97 25.94 -0.56
N LYS A 86 31.10 26.90 -1.49
CA LYS A 86 30.36 26.95 -2.75
C LYS A 86 31.23 26.58 -3.93
N LEU A 87 30.71 25.85 -4.91
CA LEU A 87 31.33 25.80 -6.23
C LEU A 87 30.99 27.09 -7.01
N GLY A 88 31.99 27.69 -7.66
CA GLY A 88 31.81 28.83 -8.56
C GLY A 88 31.97 28.47 -10.04
N ALA A 89 32.50 27.28 -10.34
CA ALA A 89 32.70 26.74 -11.68
C ALA A 89 32.77 25.20 -11.69
N GLU A 90 32.73 24.62 -12.90
CA GLU A 90 33.01 23.20 -13.17
C GLU A 90 34.45 22.82 -12.75
N ILE A 91 34.63 21.66 -12.09
CA ILE A 91 35.94 21.23 -11.56
C ILE A 91 36.40 19.89 -12.17
N ASP A 92 37.42 19.93 -13.03
CA ASP A 92 38.07 18.75 -13.62
C ASP A 92 39.24 18.23 -12.76
N LEU A 93 39.06 17.07 -12.13
CA LEU A 93 40.06 16.34 -11.32
C LEU A 93 40.86 15.29 -12.13
N SER A 94 40.74 15.27 -13.46
CA SER A 94 41.52 14.36 -14.29
C SER A 94 43.02 14.59 -14.14
N GLY A 95 43.78 13.48 -14.24
CA GLY A 95 45.24 13.48 -14.17
C GLY A 95 45.84 13.60 -12.76
N ILE A 96 45.05 13.67 -11.70
CA ILE A 96 45.51 13.60 -10.30
C ILE A 96 45.00 12.34 -9.59
N GLU A 97 45.78 11.85 -8.62
CA GLU A 97 45.30 10.88 -7.63
C GLU A 97 44.65 11.66 -6.49
N TRP A 98 43.33 11.56 -6.35
CA TRP A 98 42.57 12.38 -5.41
C TRP A 98 42.83 11.95 -3.96
N SER A 99 42.98 12.92 -3.06
CA SER A 99 43.02 12.69 -1.61
C SER A 99 41.70 13.21 -1.00
N PRO A 100 40.91 12.38 -0.29
CA PRO A 100 39.57 12.78 0.14
C PRO A 100 39.58 14.00 1.07
N ILE A 101 38.51 14.78 1.05
CA ILE A 101 38.23 15.82 2.05
C ILE A 101 37.79 15.12 3.35
N GLY A 102 38.60 15.20 4.40
CA GLY A 102 38.44 14.36 5.59
C GLY A 102 38.97 12.94 5.40
N GLY A 103 39.05 12.16 6.48
CA GLY A 103 39.71 10.85 6.49
C GLY A 103 39.44 10.06 7.76
N ASP A 104 40.40 9.25 8.22
CA ASP A 104 40.18 8.34 9.35
C ASP A 104 40.02 9.01 10.72
N SER A 105 40.51 10.25 10.89
CA SER A 105 40.51 10.98 12.17
C SER A 105 40.16 12.47 12.05
N VAL A 106 39.72 12.91 10.87
CA VAL A 106 39.34 14.29 10.52
C VAL A 106 38.10 14.22 9.63
N TYR A 107 37.16 15.15 9.79
CA TYR A 107 35.85 15.10 9.14
C TYR A 107 35.43 16.50 8.66
N PHE A 108 34.62 16.52 7.61
CA PHE A 108 33.90 17.73 7.19
C PHE A 108 32.55 17.83 7.92
N ALA A 109 32.18 19.04 8.33
CA ALA A 109 30.96 19.35 9.07
C ALA A 109 30.33 20.70 8.67
N GLY A 110 30.71 21.24 7.52
CA GLY A 110 30.14 22.47 6.97
C GLY A 110 28.96 22.19 6.02
N GLU A 111 28.60 23.23 5.30
CA GLU A 111 27.71 23.17 4.14
C GLU A 111 28.58 23.14 2.87
N PHE A 112 28.30 22.20 1.95
CA PHE A 112 28.92 22.13 0.63
C PHE A 112 27.83 22.29 -0.43
N ASP A 113 27.80 23.48 -1.01
CA ASP A 113 26.81 23.94 -1.97
C ASP A 113 27.42 23.88 -3.38
N GLY A 114 26.94 22.94 -4.17
CA GLY A 114 27.43 22.69 -5.52
C GLY A 114 27.00 23.72 -6.55
N GLN A 115 26.03 24.59 -6.24
CA GLN A 115 25.50 25.63 -7.13
C GLN A 115 25.04 25.13 -8.53
N GLY A 116 24.83 23.83 -8.71
CA GLY A 116 24.48 23.15 -9.97
C GLY A 116 25.69 22.70 -10.82
N TYR A 117 26.93 22.83 -10.33
CA TYR A 117 28.15 22.50 -11.08
C TYR A 117 28.58 21.03 -10.93
N THR A 118 29.41 20.57 -11.87
CA THR A 118 29.98 19.23 -11.92
C THR A 118 31.42 19.19 -11.40
N ILE A 119 31.73 18.12 -10.65
CA ILE A 119 33.10 17.70 -10.32
C ILE A 119 33.38 16.39 -11.08
N SER A 120 34.32 16.41 -12.03
CA SER A 120 34.56 15.31 -12.96
C SER A 120 35.95 14.67 -12.82
N GLY A 121 36.09 13.42 -13.30
CA GLY A 121 37.40 12.76 -13.48
C GLY A 121 38.07 12.26 -12.19
N LEU A 122 37.33 12.19 -11.07
CA LEU A 122 37.86 11.82 -9.76
C LEU A 122 38.41 10.38 -9.77
N THR A 123 39.72 10.23 -9.57
CA THR A 123 40.40 8.93 -9.53
C THR A 123 41.04 8.64 -8.17
N GLN A 124 40.82 7.45 -7.61
CA GLN A 124 41.55 6.95 -6.43
C GLN A 124 41.88 5.46 -6.51
N THR A 125 43.09 5.11 -6.07
CA THR A 125 43.64 3.75 -6.07
C THR A 125 44.10 3.27 -4.68
N THR A 126 44.10 4.15 -3.68
CA THR A 126 44.56 3.87 -2.32
C THR A 126 43.65 4.50 -1.26
N GLY A 127 43.67 3.95 -0.04
CA GLY A 127 42.87 4.41 1.10
C GLY A 127 41.78 3.43 1.54
N THR A 128 41.21 3.70 2.72
CA THR A 128 40.12 2.92 3.36
C THR A 128 38.81 3.70 3.47
N ARG A 129 38.81 4.97 3.04
CA ARG A 129 37.65 5.86 2.93
C ARG A 129 37.81 6.63 1.63
N MET A 130 37.16 6.18 0.57
CA MET A 130 37.33 6.69 -0.80
C MET A 130 36.06 7.42 -1.24
N GLY A 131 36.25 8.55 -1.92
CA GLY A 131 35.22 9.54 -2.24
C GLY A 131 35.81 10.94 -2.44
N LEU A 132 34.96 11.88 -2.86
CA LEU A 132 35.22 13.32 -2.76
C LEU A 132 35.52 13.65 -1.29
N PHE A 133 34.65 13.21 -0.39
CA PHE A 133 34.85 13.23 1.05
C PHE A 133 35.25 11.85 1.61
N GLY A 134 36.14 11.82 2.60
CA GLY A 134 36.53 10.59 3.31
C GLY A 134 35.62 10.29 4.50
N LEU A 135 35.33 11.31 5.30
CA LEU A 135 34.41 11.24 6.44
C LEU A 135 33.67 12.57 6.57
N VAL A 136 32.36 12.48 6.67
CA VAL A 136 31.43 13.60 6.85
C VAL A 136 30.62 13.39 8.12
N GLU A 137 30.54 14.40 8.98
CA GLU A 137 29.67 14.41 10.16
C GLU A 137 28.93 15.75 10.31
N LYS A 138 27.59 15.69 10.45
CA LYS A 138 26.70 16.86 10.63
C LYS A 138 26.79 17.90 9.50
N ALA A 139 27.06 17.46 8.28
CA ALA A 139 27.16 18.33 7.11
C ALA A 139 25.86 18.36 6.29
N TYR A 140 25.69 19.42 5.52
CA TYR A 140 24.74 19.51 4.42
C TYR A 140 25.53 19.53 3.10
N LEU A 141 25.23 18.61 2.18
CA LEU A 141 25.89 18.52 0.87
C LEU A 141 24.78 18.56 -0.19
N HIS A 142 24.80 19.51 -1.12
CA HIS A 142 23.71 19.65 -2.08
C HIS A 142 24.11 20.29 -3.42
N ASP A 143 23.25 20.16 -4.43
CA ASP A 143 23.33 20.86 -5.72
C ASP A 143 24.60 20.60 -6.58
N PHE A 144 25.16 19.38 -6.60
CA PHE A 144 26.29 19.06 -7.51
C PHE A 144 26.13 17.75 -8.30
N THR A 145 26.87 17.66 -9.40
CA THR A 145 27.06 16.40 -10.13
C THR A 145 28.48 15.85 -9.92
N MET A 146 28.61 14.54 -9.72
CA MET A 146 29.86 13.79 -9.83
C MET A 146 29.88 13.03 -11.16
N GLU A 147 30.88 13.25 -12.00
CA GLU A 147 30.99 12.62 -13.34
C GLU A 147 32.34 11.92 -13.52
N ASP A 148 32.42 10.88 -14.37
CA ASP A 148 33.68 10.20 -14.75
C ASP A 148 34.50 9.70 -13.53
N VAL A 149 33.85 9.05 -12.56
CA VAL A 149 34.49 8.62 -11.29
C VAL A 149 35.12 7.24 -11.41
N LEU A 150 36.40 7.10 -11.03
CA LEU A 150 37.13 5.82 -11.06
C LEU A 150 37.77 5.44 -9.71
N PHE A 151 37.27 4.36 -9.12
CA PHE A 151 37.85 3.76 -7.90
C PHE A 151 38.49 2.40 -8.17
N THR A 152 39.73 2.22 -7.72
CA THR A 152 40.41 0.91 -7.67
C THR A 152 40.73 0.55 -6.21
N VAL A 153 39.83 -0.20 -5.58
CA VAL A 153 39.83 -0.50 -4.15
C VAL A 153 40.72 -1.71 -3.88
N SER A 154 41.94 -1.47 -3.38
CA SER A 154 42.90 -2.55 -3.03
C SER A 154 43.08 -2.76 -1.53
N ALA A 155 42.42 -1.95 -0.70
CA ALA A 155 42.46 -2.06 0.76
C ALA A 155 41.30 -2.92 1.27
N ASN A 156 41.56 -3.73 2.31
CA ASN A 156 40.50 -4.46 3.01
C ASN A 156 39.72 -3.53 3.95
N ASN A 157 38.43 -3.83 4.17
CA ASN A 157 37.54 -3.03 5.04
C ASN A 157 37.52 -1.54 4.61
N ALA A 158 37.59 -1.28 3.31
CA ALA A 158 37.40 0.06 2.74
C ALA A 158 35.91 0.43 2.77
N ARG A 159 35.60 1.71 2.98
CA ARG A 159 34.30 2.30 2.64
C ARG A 159 34.45 3.24 1.45
N VAL A 160 33.55 3.13 0.47
CA VAL A 160 33.72 3.78 -0.84
C VAL A 160 32.40 4.34 -1.35
N GLY A 161 32.42 5.57 -1.85
CA GLY A 161 31.36 6.22 -2.62
C GLY A 161 31.79 7.61 -3.11
N ALA A 162 31.33 8.03 -4.28
CA ALA A 162 31.70 9.26 -4.98
C ALA A 162 31.53 10.50 -4.10
N VAL A 163 30.39 10.63 -3.43
CA VAL A 163 30.15 11.73 -2.49
C VAL A 163 31.01 11.53 -1.25
N ALA A 164 30.82 10.41 -0.54
CA ALA A 164 31.57 10.17 0.69
C ALA A 164 31.88 8.68 0.91
N GLY A 165 33.12 8.38 1.29
CA GLY A 165 33.43 7.06 1.85
C GLY A 165 32.57 6.75 3.08
N ASN A 166 32.29 7.75 3.93
CA ASN A 166 31.57 7.58 5.18
C ASN A 166 30.72 8.80 5.56
N LEU A 167 29.41 8.59 5.75
CA LEU A 167 28.51 9.53 6.42
C LEU A 167 28.25 9.04 7.86
N GLN A 168 28.56 9.85 8.87
CA GLN A 168 28.29 9.53 10.27
C GLN A 168 27.58 10.70 10.98
N TYR A 169 26.47 10.44 11.67
CA TYR A 169 25.71 11.41 12.47
C TYR A 169 25.17 12.64 11.71
N TRP A 170 23.88 12.57 11.36
CA TRP A 170 23.04 13.70 10.95
C TRP A 170 23.55 14.48 9.73
N ASN A 171 23.87 13.76 8.66
CA ASN A 171 24.18 14.37 7.37
C ASN A 171 22.93 14.45 6.49
N VAL A 172 22.80 15.52 5.73
CA VAL A 172 21.76 15.70 4.72
C VAL A 172 22.45 15.80 3.35
N LEU A 173 22.00 14.95 2.42
CA LEU A 173 22.39 15.01 1.01
C LEU A 173 21.13 15.29 0.19
N GLU A 174 21.15 16.31 -0.66
CA GLU A 174 19.98 16.77 -1.43
C GLU A 174 20.38 17.21 -2.84
N ASP A 175 19.61 16.85 -3.87
CA ASP A 175 19.84 17.31 -5.26
C ASP A 175 21.26 17.02 -5.79
N ILE A 176 21.73 15.78 -5.63
CA ILE A 176 23.06 15.32 -6.10
C ILE A 176 22.90 14.25 -7.18
N THR A 177 23.57 14.39 -8.31
CA THR A 177 23.67 13.32 -9.34
C THR A 177 25.06 12.69 -9.35
N ILE A 178 25.16 11.37 -9.46
CA ILE A 178 26.38 10.63 -9.77
C ILE A 178 26.17 9.99 -11.14
N ASP A 179 26.93 10.41 -12.15
CA ASP A 179 26.91 9.81 -13.50
C ASP A 179 28.28 9.18 -13.85
N ASP A 180 28.24 8.15 -14.69
CA ASP A 180 29.40 7.38 -15.18
C ASP A 180 30.47 7.07 -14.09
N ILE A 181 30.09 6.27 -13.09
CA ILE A 181 30.99 5.76 -12.03
C ILE A 181 31.44 4.32 -12.26
N LYS A 182 32.74 4.05 -12.11
CA LYS A 182 33.33 2.72 -12.15
C LYS A 182 34.12 2.37 -10.91
N ILE A 183 33.77 1.24 -10.28
CA ILE A 183 34.41 0.74 -9.06
C ILE A 183 34.96 -0.68 -9.26
N ILE A 184 36.28 -0.83 -9.12
CA ILE A 184 37.01 -2.10 -9.22
C ILE A 184 37.48 -2.50 -7.83
N ILE A 185 36.95 -3.60 -7.28
CA ILE A 185 37.17 -4.01 -5.88
C ILE A 185 38.05 -5.27 -5.85
N ASN A 186 39.28 -5.11 -5.39
CA ASN A 186 40.25 -6.19 -5.18
C ASN A 186 40.53 -6.46 -3.70
N GLY A 187 40.13 -5.54 -2.81
CA GLY A 187 40.16 -5.72 -1.35
C GLY A 187 38.96 -6.52 -0.83
N ASN A 188 39.12 -7.08 0.36
CA ASN A 188 38.10 -7.89 1.04
C ASN A 188 37.34 -7.09 2.12
N ASP A 189 36.16 -7.58 2.51
CA ASP A 189 35.38 -7.07 3.65
C ASP A 189 34.98 -5.58 3.56
N GLY A 190 34.95 -5.01 2.35
CA GLY A 190 34.63 -3.61 2.09
C GLY A 190 33.13 -3.31 2.02
N LEU A 191 32.76 -2.06 2.24
CA LEU A 191 31.41 -1.53 2.09
C LEU A 191 31.41 -0.51 0.95
N VAL A 192 30.83 -0.84 -0.20
CA VAL A 192 31.03 -0.08 -1.43
C VAL A 192 29.70 0.32 -2.08
N GLY A 193 29.40 1.62 -2.01
CA GLY A 193 28.30 2.27 -2.70
C GLY A 193 28.78 3.18 -3.83
N THR A 194 27.86 3.70 -4.64
CA THR A 194 28.15 4.83 -5.55
C THR A 194 28.09 6.16 -4.82
N VAL A 195 27.13 6.37 -3.91
CA VAL A 195 27.01 7.59 -3.10
C VAL A 195 27.88 7.46 -1.86
N THR A 196 27.68 6.38 -1.09
CA THR A 196 28.46 6.11 0.12
C THR A 196 28.58 4.63 0.48
N GLY A 197 29.74 4.27 1.04
CA GLY A 197 29.98 2.93 1.57
C GLY A 197 29.27 2.68 2.91
N TYR A 198 29.05 3.73 3.70
CA TYR A 198 28.46 3.61 5.02
C TYR A 198 27.70 4.88 5.40
N ALA A 199 26.38 4.75 5.61
CA ALA A 199 25.50 5.79 6.10
C ALA A 199 25.03 5.51 7.54
N TRP A 200 25.12 6.49 8.42
CA TRP A 200 24.62 6.38 9.79
C TRP A 200 23.91 7.65 10.26
N LYS A 201 22.58 7.57 10.45
CA LYS A 201 21.69 8.70 10.70
C LYS A 201 21.85 9.76 9.63
N SER A 202 21.49 9.47 8.38
CA SER A 202 21.61 10.44 7.30
C SER A 202 20.34 10.43 6.45
N GLN A 203 19.98 11.60 5.94
CA GLN A 203 18.86 11.81 5.04
C GLN A 203 19.43 12.02 3.65
N LEU A 204 18.84 11.34 2.67
CA LEU A 204 19.22 11.40 1.27
C LEU A 204 17.93 11.63 0.47
N GLY A 205 17.76 12.84 -0.07
CA GLY A 205 16.62 13.22 -0.88
C GLY A 205 17.08 13.57 -2.30
N ASN A 206 16.41 13.06 -3.33
CA ASN A 206 16.76 13.33 -4.73
C ASN A 206 18.27 13.15 -5.03
N VAL A 207 18.85 12.05 -4.51
CA VAL A 207 20.23 11.65 -4.79
C VAL A 207 20.20 10.54 -5.83
N ASP A 208 20.67 10.87 -7.03
CA ASP A 208 20.55 10.07 -8.23
C ASP A 208 21.86 9.36 -8.60
N VAL A 209 21.73 8.14 -9.12
CA VAL A 209 22.87 7.36 -9.65
C VAL A 209 22.56 6.90 -11.06
N LYS A 210 23.47 7.17 -11.99
CA LYS A 210 23.40 6.81 -13.41
C LYS A 210 24.66 6.05 -13.81
N ASN A 211 24.50 5.03 -14.66
CA ASN A 211 25.58 4.32 -15.35
C ASN A 211 26.67 3.68 -14.47
N ALA A 212 26.34 3.21 -13.25
CA ALA A 212 27.34 2.64 -12.35
C ALA A 212 27.84 1.24 -12.77
N VAL A 213 29.16 1.01 -12.72
CA VAL A 213 29.79 -0.28 -13.05
C VAL A 213 30.67 -0.79 -11.90
N PHE A 214 30.27 -1.91 -11.30
CA PHE A 214 31.00 -2.61 -10.24
C PHE A 214 31.68 -3.87 -10.78
N ILE A 215 32.97 -4.03 -10.49
CA ILE A 215 33.75 -5.25 -10.78
C ILE A 215 34.37 -5.74 -9.47
N VAL A 216 33.82 -6.82 -8.90
CA VAL A 216 34.11 -7.26 -7.53
C VAL A 216 34.89 -8.56 -7.55
N ASN A 217 36.19 -8.49 -7.27
CA ASN A 217 37.11 -9.61 -7.24
C ASN A 217 37.47 -10.08 -5.81
N GLY A 218 37.31 -9.19 -4.82
CA GLY A 218 37.54 -9.50 -3.41
C GLY A 218 36.34 -10.18 -2.72
N GLU A 219 36.62 -10.89 -1.63
CA GLU A 219 35.66 -11.67 -0.84
C GLU A 219 35.08 -10.86 0.34
N GLY A 220 33.90 -11.24 0.84
CA GLY A 220 33.31 -10.66 2.06
C GLY A 220 32.76 -9.24 1.90
N ASN A 221 32.75 -8.69 0.68
CA ASN A 221 32.28 -7.34 0.40
C ASN A 221 30.75 -7.21 0.54
N VAL A 222 30.30 -6.00 0.85
CA VAL A 222 28.90 -5.56 0.81
C VAL A 222 28.78 -4.45 -0.23
N ILE A 223 27.89 -4.62 -1.21
CA ILE A 223 27.74 -3.75 -2.38
C ILE A 223 26.32 -3.16 -2.43
N GLY A 224 26.21 -1.86 -2.65
CA GLY A 224 24.94 -1.20 -2.96
C GLY A 224 25.08 -0.32 -4.20
N GLY A 225 24.15 -0.39 -5.15
CA GLY A 225 24.19 0.50 -6.32
C GLY A 225 23.95 1.97 -5.98
N HIS A 226 23.47 2.29 -4.78
CA HIS A 226 23.45 3.62 -4.16
C HIS A 226 24.27 3.66 -2.86
N THR A 227 23.96 2.76 -1.91
CA THR A 227 24.59 2.74 -0.57
C THR A 227 24.83 1.32 -0.08
N ALA A 228 26.06 0.98 0.30
CA ALA A 228 26.35 -0.38 0.74
C ALA A 228 25.77 -0.73 2.12
N TYR A 229 25.87 0.16 3.11
CA TYR A 229 25.58 -0.22 4.49
C TYR A 229 24.89 0.91 5.28
N GLY A 230 23.76 0.58 5.90
CA GLY A 230 23.00 1.49 6.75
C GLY A 230 23.15 1.19 8.25
N ARG A 231 23.16 2.24 9.08
CA ARG A 231 22.76 2.15 10.49
C ARG A 231 21.74 3.21 10.86
N ALA A 232 20.70 2.78 11.57
CA ALA A 232 19.90 3.61 12.45
C ALA A 232 20.42 3.45 13.90
N HIS A 233 20.21 4.43 14.80
CA HIS A 233 20.65 4.30 16.20
C HIS A 233 19.93 5.26 17.15
N VAL A 234 19.29 4.75 18.20
CA VAL A 234 18.77 5.55 19.32
C VAL A 234 19.75 5.51 20.49
N TRP A 235 20.06 6.65 21.10
CA TRP A 235 20.75 6.69 22.39
C TRP A 235 19.92 7.50 23.39
N ASP A 236 19.50 6.84 24.46
CA ASP A 236 18.88 7.45 25.64
C ASP A 236 19.95 8.19 26.46
N THR A 237 20.06 9.51 26.25
CA THR A 237 20.78 10.44 27.13
C THR A 237 20.21 11.85 26.98
N GLY A 238 19.89 12.49 28.11
CA GLY A 238 19.17 13.77 28.23
C GLY A 238 19.51 14.90 27.25
N VAL A 239 18.45 15.56 26.79
CA VAL A 239 18.37 16.59 25.74
C VAL A 239 18.85 17.97 26.21
N THR A 240 19.52 18.71 25.32
CA THR A 240 19.46 20.20 25.23
C THR A 240 19.83 20.69 23.81
N GLY A 241 19.01 21.54 23.18
CA GLY A 241 19.44 22.41 22.06
C GLY A 241 18.68 22.32 20.72
N ASN A 242 18.16 23.47 20.26
CA ASN A 242 17.21 23.74 19.17
C ASN A 242 17.67 23.65 17.68
N ASN A 243 16.67 23.50 16.81
CA ASN A 243 16.47 24.05 15.44
C ASN A 243 17.18 23.48 14.18
N ALA A 244 16.37 22.93 13.26
CA ALA A 244 16.38 23.19 11.81
C ALA A 244 14.98 22.84 11.20
N HIS A 245 14.61 23.44 10.06
CA HIS A 245 13.29 23.27 9.40
C HIS A 245 13.39 22.40 8.12
N TRP A 246 12.21 21.98 7.62
CA TRP A 246 11.87 21.52 6.24
C TRP A 246 11.97 20.02 5.92
N LEU A 247 10.81 19.36 5.89
CA LEU A 247 10.23 18.70 4.71
C LEU A 247 8.76 18.33 5.00
N GLU A 248 7.85 18.53 4.04
CA GLU A 248 6.42 18.20 4.19
C GLU A 248 6.21 16.68 4.06
N GLY A 249 6.42 15.93 5.14
CA GLY A 249 6.35 14.46 5.10
C GLY A 249 6.54 13.74 6.44
N THR A 250 5.69 14.01 7.44
CA THR A 250 5.64 13.30 8.74
C THR A 250 6.99 13.13 9.46
N VAL A 251 7.54 14.26 9.91
CA VAL A 251 8.41 14.29 11.08
C VAL A 251 7.47 14.40 12.31
N GLN A 252 7.66 13.59 13.36
CA GLN A 252 6.77 13.60 14.53
C GLN A 252 7.53 13.66 15.85
N THR A 253 6.96 14.37 16.82
CA THR A 253 7.57 14.70 18.10
C THR A 253 6.99 13.89 19.31
N ILE A 254 7.82 13.17 20.11
CA ILE A 254 7.55 12.49 21.41
C ILE A 254 8.73 12.77 22.38
N ASP A 255 8.66 13.32 23.60
CA ASP A 255 7.57 13.65 24.54
C ASP A 255 7.38 15.18 24.79
N GLY A 256 6.96 16.02 23.83
CA GLY A 256 6.75 15.75 22.42
C GLY A 256 7.90 16.28 21.57
N VAL A 257 9.06 15.58 21.43
CA VAL A 257 10.30 15.94 20.67
C VAL A 257 10.58 15.07 19.42
N GLU A 258 11.07 15.66 18.33
CA GLU A 258 11.16 15.03 17.00
C GLU A 258 12.17 13.88 16.84
N TYR A 259 11.73 12.79 16.18
CA TYR A 259 12.56 11.59 15.96
C TYR A 259 12.49 11.02 14.53
N VAL A 260 13.39 11.48 13.65
CA VAL A 260 13.82 10.67 12.49
C VAL A 260 15.10 9.92 12.89
N LEU A 261 14.94 8.79 13.57
CA LEU A 261 16.06 8.00 14.09
C LEU A 261 16.56 6.92 13.11
N GLN A 262 16.14 7.02 11.85
CA GLN A 262 16.35 6.10 10.73
C GLN A 262 17.11 6.82 9.60
N ASN A 263 17.73 6.08 8.68
CA ASN A 263 18.11 6.70 7.41
C ASN A 263 16.85 6.79 6.54
N TYR A 264 16.66 7.94 5.90
CA TYR A 264 15.49 8.25 5.09
C TYR A 264 15.96 8.51 3.65
N PHE A 265 15.38 7.77 2.71
CA PHE A 265 15.66 7.85 1.28
C PHE A 265 14.35 8.21 0.57
N ALA A 266 14.31 9.35 -0.11
CA ALA A 266 13.10 9.85 -0.77
C ALA A 266 13.41 10.40 -2.15
N GLY A 267 12.78 9.85 -3.19
CA GLY A 267 13.01 10.29 -4.58
C GLY A 267 14.44 10.04 -5.09
N CYS A 268 15.22 9.19 -4.42
CA CYS A 268 16.54 8.76 -4.91
C CYS A 268 16.36 7.68 -5.98
N ASP A 269 16.84 7.92 -7.21
CA ASP A 269 16.74 6.96 -8.31
C ASP A 269 18.10 6.42 -8.76
N VAL A 270 18.08 5.19 -9.28
CA VAL A 270 19.27 4.41 -9.63
C VAL A 270 19.06 3.76 -10.99
N ASP A 271 19.68 4.29 -12.04
CA ASP A 271 19.56 3.80 -13.42
C ASP A 271 20.88 3.18 -13.94
N GLY A 272 20.75 2.03 -14.59
CA GLY A 272 21.82 1.40 -15.37
C GLY A 272 22.94 0.76 -14.56
N VAL A 273 22.69 0.36 -13.30
CA VAL A 273 23.69 -0.28 -12.44
C VAL A 273 24.05 -1.69 -12.92
N LYS A 274 25.36 -1.93 -13.14
CA LYS A 274 25.90 -3.20 -13.60
C LYS A 274 26.90 -3.75 -12.60
N MET A 275 26.70 -4.99 -12.16
CA MET A 275 27.54 -5.65 -11.15
C MET A 275 28.09 -6.98 -11.67
N THR A 276 29.42 -7.09 -11.75
CA THR A 276 30.12 -8.36 -12.00
C THR A 276 30.77 -8.85 -10.70
N LEU A 277 30.20 -9.90 -10.10
CA LEU A 277 30.57 -10.40 -8.78
C LEU A 277 31.39 -11.70 -8.93
N ASN A 278 32.72 -11.54 -9.05
CA ASN A 278 33.68 -12.64 -9.25
C ASN A 278 34.18 -13.26 -7.93
N GLY A 279 34.28 -12.46 -6.87
CA GLY A 279 34.61 -12.93 -5.52
C GLY A 279 33.38 -13.44 -4.77
N ASP A 280 33.57 -14.09 -3.62
CA ASP A 280 32.46 -14.50 -2.75
C ASP A 280 31.93 -13.29 -1.96
N VAL A 281 31.03 -12.53 -2.59
CA VAL A 281 30.41 -11.32 -2.03
C VAL A 281 29.33 -11.72 -1.04
N THR A 282 29.29 -11.08 0.13
CA THR A 282 28.30 -11.42 1.16
C THR A 282 26.91 -10.97 0.74
N GLU A 283 26.80 -9.70 0.36
CA GLU A 283 25.54 -8.99 0.12
C GLU A 283 25.70 -8.00 -1.04
N ALA A 284 24.86 -8.07 -2.07
CA ALA A 284 24.84 -7.11 -3.18
C ALA A 284 23.41 -6.68 -3.55
N GLY A 285 23.13 -5.38 -3.49
CA GLY A 285 21.80 -4.84 -3.82
C GLY A 285 21.85 -3.72 -4.84
N GLY A 286 20.90 -3.69 -5.78
CA GLY A 286 20.85 -2.65 -6.82
C GLY A 286 20.67 -1.23 -6.27
N PHE A 287 20.01 -1.07 -5.11
CA PHE A 287 20.08 0.17 -4.32
C PHE A 287 20.98 0.00 -3.10
N PHE A 288 20.71 -1.03 -2.28
CA PHE A 288 21.21 -1.14 -0.92
C PHE A 288 21.84 -2.51 -0.61
N GLY A 289 23.05 -2.53 -0.07
CA GLY A 289 23.70 -3.79 0.31
C GLY A 289 23.07 -4.42 1.55
N SER A 290 23.22 -3.75 2.70
CA SER A 290 22.97 -4.32 4.03
C SER A 290 22.33 -3.33 5.00
N ASP A 291 21.14 -3.66 5.50
CA ASP A 291 20.59 -3.10 6.73
C ASP A 291 20.75 -4.12 7.86
N THR A 292 21.70 -3.91 8.79
CA THR A 292 22.09 -4.95 9.77
C THR A 292 22.57 -4.44 11.15
N TYR A 293 22.00 -3.39 11.75
CA TYR A 293 22.31 -3.09 13.17
C TYR A 293 21.20 -2.46 14.02
N ASN A 294 21.35 -2.57 15.34
CA ASN A 294 20.29 -2.37 16.33
C ASN A 294 19.55 -1.02 16.32
N SER A 295 18.26 -1.13 16.65
CA SER A 295 17.28 -0.12 17.09
C SER A 295 16.22 0.38 16.08
N HIS A 296 16.49 0.52 14.78
CA HIS A 296 15.47 0.72 13.73
C HIS A 296 16.00 0.27 12.33
N SER A 297 15.14 0.31 11.32
CA SER A 297 15.44 0.00 9.91
C SER A 297 15.59 1.27 9.07
N ASN A 298 15.99 1.17 7.80
CA ASN A 298 15.91 2.28 6.84
C ASN A 298 14.49 2.40 6.25
N TYR A 299 14.08 3.62 5.92
CA TYR A 299 12.80 3.91 5.24
C TYR A 299 13.05 4.50 3.86
N PHE A 300 12.48 3.87 2.83
CA PHE A 300 12.57 4.27 1.43
C PHE A 300 11.17 4.66 0.91
N VAL A 301 11.07 5.78 0.21
CA VAL A 301 9.82 6.33 -0.33
C VAL A 301 10.04 6.79 -1.77
N ASN A 302 9.23 6.27 -2.71
CA ASN A 302 9.28 6.66 -4.13
C ASN A 302 10.71 6.67 -4.69
N SER A 303 11.47 5.61 -4.40
CA SER A 303 12.83 5.41 -4.91
C SER A 303 12.85 4.21 -5.84
N HIS A 304 13.54 4.34 -6.97
CA HIS A 304 13.44 3.39 -8.06
C HIS A 304 14.82 2.89 -8.51
N VAL A 305 14.92 1.58 -8.80
CA VAL A 305 16.08 0.98 -9.46
C VAL A 305 15.66 0.55 -10.86
N THR A 306 16.35 0.99 -11.89
CA THR A 306 16.04 0.65 -13.29
C THR A 306 17.29 0.20 -14.04
N GLY A 307 17.12 -0.65 -15.05
CA GLY A 307 18.24 -1.12 -15.88
C GLY A 307 19.29 -1.97 -15.13
N LEU A 308 18.91 -2.62 -14.03
CA LEU A 308 19.82 -3.44 -13.22
C LEU A 308 20.36 -4.65 -14.02
N ASP A 309 21.67 -4.90 -13.95
CA ASP A 309 22.30 -6.10 -14.51
C ASP A 309 23.33 -6.68 -13.52
N VAL A 310 22.95 -7.73 -12.80
CA VAL A 310 23.83 -8.43 -11.85
C VAL A 310 24.22 -9.80 -12.41
N THR A 311 25.52 -10.07 -12.47
CA THR A 311 26.09 -11.38 -12.82
C THR A 311 27.09 -11.84 -11.76
N CYS A 312 26.76 -12.93 -11.06
CA CYS A 312 27.65 -13.62 -10.11
C CYS A 312 28.36 -14.80 -10.78
N ALA A 313 29.60 -15.07 -10.37
CA ALA A 313 30.38 -16.20 -10.88
C ALA A 313 29.93 -17.57 -10.30
N ASP A 314 30.20 -18.65 -11.06
CA ASP A 314 29.92 -20.02 -10.62
C ASP A 314 30.66 -20.37 -9.32
N GLY A 315 29.92 -20.87 -8.33
CA GLY A 315 30.46 -21.42 -7.08
C GLY A 315 30.54 -20.45 -5.91
N THR A 316 30.20 -19.17 -6.08
CA THR A 316 29.97 -18.23 -4.96
C THR A 316 28.61 -18.50 -4.28
N SER A 317 28.45 -18.10 -3.02
CA SER A 317 27.20 -18.26 -2.25
C SER A 317 26.77 -16.92 -1.65
N GLN A 318 26.10 -16.10 -2.45
CA GLN A 318 25.83 -14.69 -2.15
C GLN A 318 24.36 -14.45 -1.78
N THR A 319 24.09 -13.35 -1.07
CA THR A 319 22.74 -12.78 -0.98
C THR A 319 22.63 -11.61 -1.95
N VAL A 320 21.69 -11.66 -2.89
CA VAL A 320 21.51 -10.64 -3.93
C VAL A 320 20.06 -10.20 -4.00
N GLY A 321 19.82 -8.89 -3.98
CA GLY A 321 18.49 -8.31 -4.14
C GLY A 321 18.47 -7.24 -5.22
N GLY A 322 17.40 -7.11 -5.99
CA GLY A 322 17.34 -6.03 -6.98
C GLY A 322 17.30 -4.65 -6.34
N PHE A 323 16.61 -4.49 -5.20
CA PHE A 323 16.63 -3.26 -4.42
C PHE A 323 17.56 -3.40 -3.20
N VAL A 324 17.29 -4.34 -2.28
CA VAL A 324 18.11 -4.57 -1.07
C VAL A 324 18.62 -6.01 -0.99
N ALA A 325 19.92 -6.21 -0.77
CA ALA A 325 20.46 -7.57 -0.59
C ALA A 325 20.00 -8.20 0.73
N TRP A 326 20.38 -7.61 1.87
CA TRP A 326 19.93 -8.05 3.20
C TRP A 326 19.19 -6.94 3.94
N ASN A 327 18.00 -7.26 4.43
CA ASN A 327 17.17 -6.35 5.21
C ASN A 327 16.87 -6.92 6.61
N GLY A 328 17.45 -6.38 7.68
CA GLY A 328 17.34 -7.00 9.01
C GLY A 328 17.86 -6.23 10.22
N GLY A 329 17.73 -6.83 11.42
CA GLY A 329 18.15 -6.19 12.67
C GLY A 329 17.90 -7.04 13.92
N THR A 330 18.78 -6.93 14.93
CA THR A 330 18.90 -7.98 15.97
C THR A 330 18.27 -7.69 17.34
N THR A 331 17.94 -6.44 17.72
CA THR A 331 17.25 -6.17 19.01
C THR A 331 16.14 -5.10 18.99
N ALA A 332 14.96 -5.50 19.46
CA ALA A 332 13.76 -4.77 19.95
C ALA A 332 12.49 -4.82 19.07
N ALA A 333 11.34 -4.62 19.73
CA ALA A 333 9.99 -4.82 19.20
C ALA A 333 9.50 -3.64 18.34
N GLY A 334 8.57 -3.92 17.42
CA GLY A 334 7.93 -2.93 16.53
C GLY A 334 8.08 -3.27 15.05
N THR A 335 7.03 -2.98 14.27
CA THR A 335 7.06 -2.96 12.80
C THR A 335 7.58 -1.61 12.34
N VAL A 336 8.53 -1.60 11.41
CA VAL A 336 9.10 -0.39 10.81
C VAL A 336 8.62 -0.28 9.37
N LYS A 337 8.23 0.93 8.93
CA LYS A 337 8.01 1.21 7.51
C LYS A 337 9.33 0.99 6.76
N GLY A 338 9.38 0.00 5.88
CA GLY A 338 10.56 -0.29 5.06
C GLY A 338 10.51 0.45 3.73
N PHE A 339 9.46 0.20 2.95
CA PHE A 339 9.36 0.64 1.56
C PHE A 339 7.94 1.09 1.23
N ASP A 340 7.80 2.22 0.57
CA ASP A 340 6.53 2.85 0.17
C ASP A 340 6.66 3.33 -1.28
N GLY A 341 5.92 2.74 -2.22
CA GLY A 341 5.94 3.13 -3.64
C GLY A 341 7.25 2.87 -4.40
N CYS A 342 8.24 2.20 -3.81
CA CYS A 342 9.51 1.89 -4.46
C CYS A 342 9.37 0.81 -5.54
N SER A 343 10.22 0.85 -6.58
CA SER A 343 10.25 -0.20 -7.61
C SER A 343 11.65 -0.63 -8.02
N VAL A 344 11.75 -1.80 -8.64
CA VAL A 344 12.98 -2.27 -9.29
C VAL A 344 12.70 -3.00 -10.60
N SER A 345 13.53 -2.77 -11.62
CA SER A 345 13.55 -3.55 -12.85
C SER A 345 14.95 -3.91 -13.35
N GLY A 346 15.09 -5.07 -14.00
CA GLY A 346 16.35 -5.53 -14.59
C GLY A 346 16.55 -7.05 -14.60
N THR A 347 17.78 -7.52 -14.48
CA THR A 347 18.11 -8.96 -14.46
C THR A 347 19.16 -9.32 -13.41
N ILE A 348 19.00 -10.48 -12.77
CA ILE A 348 19.91 -11.05 -11.78
C ILE A 348 20.26 -12.48 -12.19
N LYS A 349 21.55 -12.76 -12.39
CA LYS A 349 22.06 -14.07 -12.80
C LYS A 349 23.16 -14.51 -11.83
N GLY A 350 23.06 -15.72 -11.28
CA GLY A 350 24.04 -16.19 -10.31
C GLY A 350 24.08 -17.69 -10.09
N ALA A 351 24.93 -18.10 -9.15
CA ALA A 351 25.16 -19.50 -8.82
C ALA A 351 24.23 -19.95 -7.68
N ASN A 352 24.77 -20.69 -6.70
CA ASN A 352 24.07 -20.96 -5.44
C ASN A 352 23.96 -19.65 -4.62
N GLY A 353 23.05 -19.61 -3.64
CA GLY A 353 22.82 -18.41 -2.83
C GLY A 353 21.33 -18.10 -2.63
N ILE A 354 21.04 -16.83 -2.34
CA ILE A 354 19.69 -16.31 -2.13
C ILE A 354 19.49 -15.08 -3.02
N TYR A 355 18.53 -15.14 -3.93
CA TYR A 355 18.30 -14.13 -4.96
C TYR A 355 16.84 -13.67 -4.93
N GLY A 356 16.60 -12.37 -4.83
CA GLY A 356 15.27 -11.80 -4.84
C GLY A 356 15.14 -10.58 -5.74
N GLY A 357 14.01 -10.44 -6.44
CA GLY A 357 13.83 -9.33 -7.38
C GLY A 357 13.80 -7.98 -6.66
N PHE A 358 13.20 -7.90 -5.48
CA PHE A 358 13.27 -6.72 -4.60
C PHE A 358 14.26 -6.92 -3.45
N VAL A 359 14.07 -7.97 -2.64
CA VAL A 359 14.85 -8.25 -1.43
C VAL A 359 15.54 -9.61 -1.56
N GLY A 360 16.86 -9.67 -1.44
CA GLY A 360 17.59 -10.94 -1.42
C GLY A 360 17.16 -11.80 -0.25
N SER A 361 17.47 -11.37 0.96
CA SER A 361 17.03 -12.00 2.21
C SER A 361 16.51 -10.96 3.21
N SER A 362 15.42 -11.28 3.90
CA SER A 362 14.97 -10.54 5.09
C SER A 362 15.32 -11.32 6.37
N GLY A 363 15.72 -10.63 7.43
CA GLY A 363 16.30 -11.27 8.62
C GLY A 363 16.27 -10.46 9.93
N GLY A 364 15.23 -10.60 10.75
CA GLY A 364 15.21 -10.13 12.14
C GLY A 364 13.93 -9.42 12.55
N ARG A 365 13.88 -8.09 12.37
CA ARG A 365 12.74 -7.24 12.74
C ARG A 365 11.59 -7.32 11.73
N ALA A 366 10.47 -6.70 12.10
CA ALA A 366 9.28 -6.58 11.29
C ALA A 366 9.43 -5.39 10.32
N HIS A 367 9.37 -5.66 9.02
CA HIS A 367 9.37 -4.64 7.97
C HIS A 367 8.03 -4.67 7.23
N SER A 368 7.48 -3.50 6.93
CA SER A 368 6.36 -3.37 5.98
C SER A 368 6.83 -2.89 4.60
N TYR A 369 6.29 -3.52 3.56
CA TYR A 369 6.44 -3.16 2.16
C TYR A 369 5.05 -2.77 1.65
N SER A 370 4.92 -1.59 1.03
CA SER A 370 3.64 -0.99 0.63
C SER A 370 3.73 -0.52 -0.81
N GLY A 371 2.87 -1.03 -1.70
CA GLY A 371 2.79 -0.61 -3.11
C GLY A 371 4.08 -0.84 -3.92
N ALA A 372 4.99 -1.69 -3.43
CA ALA A 372 6.32 -1.87 -4.02
C ALA A 372 6.32 -2.94 -5.14
N SER A 373 7.07 -2.71 -6.21
CA SER A 373 7.07 -3.59 -7.41
C SER A 373 8.45 -4.09 -7.83
N ALA A 374 8.51 -5.32 -8.37
CA ALA A 374 9.73 -5.97 -8.84
C ALA A 374 9.54 -6.63 -10.21
N ASP A 375 10.10 -6.01 -11.25
CA ASP A 375 10.13 -6.52 -12.63
C ASP A 375 11.54 -7.01 -12.98
N VAL A 376 11.96 -8.09 -12.33
CA VAL A 376 13.34 -8.59 -12.38
C VAL A 376 13.38 -10.04 -12.82
N ASP A 377 14.03 -10.31 -13.95
CA ASP A 377 14.33 -11.68 -14.38
C ASP A 377 15.45 -12.27 -13.52
N ILE A 378 15.19 -13.38 -12.84
CA ILE A 378 16.12 -14.06 -11.94
C ILE A 378 16.50 -15.41 -12.52
N THR A 379 17.80 -15.71 -12.60
CA THR A 379 18.28 -17.06 -12.91
C THR A 379 19.41 -17.44 -11.98
N CYS A 380 19.16 -18.39 -11.08
CA CYS A 380 20.18 -18.93 -10.19
C CYS A 380 20.06 -20.45 -10.01
N THR A 381 20.95 -21.02 -9.19
CA THR A 381 20.90 -22.42 -8.72
C THR A 381 20.66 -22.54 -7.21
N GLY A 382 20.28 -21.44 -6.56
CA GLY A 382 19.93 -21.34 -5.14
C GLY A 382 18.44 -21.11 -4.89
N TYR A 383 18.12 -20.25 -3.91
CA TYR A 383 16.77 -19.75 -3.67
C TYR A 383 16.48 -18.53 -4.56
N ALA A 384 15.35 -18.52 -5.26
CA ALA A 384 14.92 -17.45 -6.16
C ALA A 384 13.48 -17.03 -5.86
N GLY A 385 13.23 -15.73 -5.63
CA GLY A 385 11.89 -15.19 -5.45
C GLY A 385 11.69 -13.90 -6.23
N GLY A 386 10.62 -13.78 -7.03
CA GLY A 386 10.39 -12.59 -7.87
C GLY A 386 10.31 -11.28 -7.07
N PHE A 387 9.87 -11.32 -5.81
CA PHE A 387 9.99 -10.21 -4.86
C PHE A 387 11.06 -10.47 -3.79
N VAL A 388 10.96 -11.58 -3.04
CA VAL A 388 11.86 -11.89 -1.91
C VAL A 388 12.50 -13.27 -2.03
N GLY A 389 13.84 -13.33 -2.05
CA GLY A 389 14.57 -14.60 -2.20
C GLY A 389 14.35 -15.55 -1.02
N LYS A 390 14.54 -15.05 0.21
CA LYS A 390 14.22 -15.79 1.43
C LYS A 390 13.77 -14.88 2.58
N THR A 391 12.75 -15.28 3.33
CA THR A 391 12.43 -14.68 4.64
C THR A 391 13.03 -15.51 5.77
N GLN A 392 13.67 -14.85 6.72
CA GLN A 392 14.22 -15.41 7.97
C GLN A 392 13.78 -14.49 9.13
N ALA A 393 13.45 -15.00 10.32
CA ALA A 393 13.22 -14.14 11.50
C ALA A 393 13.82 -14.72 12.78
N TYR A 394 14.36 -13.84 13.62
CA TYR A 394 15.08 -14.16 14.86
C TYR A 394 14.26 -13.82 16.13
N SER A 395 12.96 -13.50 15.97
CA SER A 395 12.05 -13.06 17.04
C SER A 395 10.60 -12.98 16.55
N THR A 396 9.68 -12.63 17.46
CA THR A 396 8.21 -12.53 17.29
C THR A 396 7.78 -11.35 16.39
N HIS A 397 8.36 -11.23 15.21
CA HIS A 397 8.21 -10.08 14.33
C HIS A 397 7.48 -10.45 13.04
N LYS A 398 6.54 -9.59 12.61
CA LYS A 398 5.70 -9.76 11.43
C LYS A 398 6.25 -9.00 10.22
N TYR A 399 6.72 -9.71 9.21
CA TYR A 399 6.88 -9.12 7.87
C TYR A 399 5.50 -8.92 7.26
N THR A 400 5.25 -7.75 6.66
CA THR A 400 3.99 -7.47 5.97
C THR A 400 4.28 -6.92 4.59
N PHE A 401 3.79 -7.60 3.56
CA PHE A 401 3.77 -7.11 2.18
C PHE A 401 2.33 -6.72 1.88
N THR A 402 2.10 -5.51 1.39
CA THR A 402 0.78 -4.97 1.08
C THR A 402 0.81 -4.36 -0.31
N ASP A 403 -0.05 -4.86 -1.20
CA ASP A 403 -0.22 -4.40 -2.58
C ASP A 403 1.09 -4.41 -3.40
N CYS A 404 1.99 -5.35 -3.09
CA CYS A 404 3.25 -5.54 -3.78
C CYS A 404 3.11 -6.44 -5.02
N SER A 405 3.91 -6.21 -6.07
CA SER A 405 3.88 -7.02 -7.29
C SER A 405 5.27 -7.57 -7.69
N ALA A 406 5.28 -8.77 -8.26
CA ALA A 406 6.46 -9.37 -8.89
C ALA A 406 6.10 -9.91 -10.28
N THR A 407 6.85 -9.55 -11.32
CA THR A 407 6.44 -9.79 -12.73
C THR A 407 7.48 -10.48 -13.62
N GLY A 408 8.76 -10.49 -13.23
CA GLY A 408 9.85 -11.09 -14.03
C GLY A 408 9.89 -12.62 -14.00
N ASP A 409 10.60 -13.23 -14.96
CA ASP A 409 10.78 -14.69 -15.01
C ASP A 409 11.75 -15.17 -13.91
N VAL A 410 11.33 -16.13 -13.08
CA VAL A 410 12.08 -16.62 -11.91
C VAL A 410 12.58 -18.05 -12.12
N LYS A 411 13.89 -18.26 -12.11
CA LYS A 411 14.53 -19.58 -12.13
C LYS A 411 15.47 -19.80 -10.95
N GLY A 412 15.33 -20.94 -10.28
CA GLY A 412 16.13 -21.33 -9.11
C GLY A 412 16.14 -22.83 -8.85
N ASN A 413 16.85 -23.26 -7.80
CA ASN A 413 16.66 -24.60 -7.25
C ASN A 413 15.36 -24.67 -6.41
N VAL A 414 15.09 -23.62 -5.65
CA VAL A 414 13.80 -23.34 -5.02
C VAL A 414 13.32 -22.01 -5.58
N ALA A 415 12.23 -22.02 -6.33
CA ALA A 415 11.74 -20.87 -7.10
C ALA A 415 10.30 -20.49 -6.71
N GLY A 416 10.05 -19.21 -6.44
CA GLY A 416 8.72 -18.68 -6.17
C GLY A 416 8.43 -17.41 -6.96
N GLY A 417 7.23 -17.28 -7.54
CA GLY A 417 6.85 -16.07 -8.28
C GLY A 417 6.90 -14.80 -7.43
N PHE A 418 6.54 -14.88 -6.14
CA PHE A 418 6.74 -13.79 -5.18
C PHE A 418 7.89 -14.07 -4.20
N ALA A 419 7.86 -15.22 -3.51
CA ALA A 419 8.82 -15.55 -2.46
C ALA A 419 9.52 -16.89 -2.70
N GLY A 420 10.86 -16.92 -2.71
CA GLY A 420 11.60 -18.16 -2.92
C GLY A 420 11.40 -19.14 -1.78
N CYS A 421 11.75 -18.75 -0.55
CA CYS A 421 11.57 -19.58 0.64
C CYS A 421 11.09 -18.76 1.85
N ASN A 422 10.03 -19.23 2.50
CA ASN A 422 9.58 -18.78 3.81
C ASN A 422 10.06 -19.78 4.87
N GLY A 423 11.22 -19.50 5.49
CA GLY A 423 11.87 -20.40 6.44
C GLY A 423 11.92 -19.87 7.87
N LEU A 424 11.63 -20.71 8.85
CA LEU A 424 11.95 -20.40 10.25
C LEU A 424 13.48 -20.30 10.44
N SER A 425 13.94 -19.42 11.33
CA SER A 425 15.38 -19.38 11.65
C SER A 425 15.76 -20.51 12.62
N GLY A 426 17.02 -20.93 12.57
CA GLY A 426 17.56 -21.99 13.45
C GLY A 426 17.60 -21.65 14.94
N ASP A 427 16.98 -20.54 15.39
CA ASP A 427 16.77 -20.23 16.80
C ASP A 427 15.46 -20.81 17.39
N GLY A 428 14.59 -21.34 16.53
CA GLY A 428 13.37 -22.06 16.93
C GLY A 428 12.18 -21.19 17.33
N LYS A 429 12.12 -19.94 16.87
CA LYS A 429 10.95 -19.07 17.04
C LYS A 429 10.09 -18.99 15.76
N SER A 430 8.79 -18.79 15.95
CA SER A 430 7.83 -18.54 14.86
C SER A 430 8.18 -17.26 14.09
N VAL A 431 8.33 -17.40 12.77
CA VAL A 431 8.28 -16.28 11.82
C VAL A 431 6.81 -15.96 11.56
N TYR A 432 6.48 -14.68 11.52
CA TYR A 432 5.19 -14.20 11.03
C TYR A 432 5.41 -13.52 9.67
N VAL A 433 4.79 -14.03 8.60
CA VAL A 433 4.74 -13.34 7.30
C VAL A 433 3.29 -13.15 6.88
N ALA A 434 2.92 -11.93 6.50
CA ALA A 434 1.65 -11.65 5.84
C ALA A 434 1.88 -11.05 4.46
N TYR A 435 1.14 -11.58 3.50
CA TYR A 435 1.00 -11.04 2.15
C TYR A 435 -0.47 -10.60 1.99
N ASN A 436 -0.68 -9.33 1.71
CA ASN A 436 -2.00 -8.70 1.56
C ASN A 436 -2.08 -8.07 0.17
N GLY A 437 -3.04 -8.45 -0.68
CA GLY A 437 -3.22 -7.84 -2.01
C GLY A 437 -2.06 -8.07 -2.99
N CYS A 438 -1.05 -8.87 -2.63
CA CYS A 438 0.17 -9.03 -3.42
C CYS A 438 -0.04 -9.91 -4.67
N SER A 439 0.67 -9.60 -5.75
CA SER A 439 0.55 -10.31 -7.04
C SER A 439 1.89 -10.88 -7.54
N ALA A 440 1.83 -12.04 -8.18
CA ALA A 440 2.94 -12.64 -8.91
C ALA A 440 2.51 -13.00 -10.36
N SER A 441 3.37 -12.72 -11.33
CA SER A 441 3.24 -13.18 -12.72
C SER A 441 4.61 -13.53 -13.32
N GLY A 442 4.63 -14.03 -14.56
CA GLY A 442 5.86 -14.50 -15.21
C GLY A 442 6.03 -16.01 -15.11
N LYS A 443 7.14 -16.54 -15.61
CA LYS A 443 7.47 -17.98 -15.52
C LYS A 443 8.18 -18.30 -14.22
N VAL A 444 7.93 -19.46 -13.65
CA VAL A 444 8.62 -19.95 -12.44
C VAL A 444 9.19 -21.35 -12.73
N GLU A 445 10.52 -21.46 -12.79
CA GLU A 445 11.24 -22.72 -13.03
C GLU A 445 12.06 -23.14 -11.81
N GLY A 446 11.72 -24.27 -11.17
CA GLY A 446 12.44 -24.82 -10.01
C GLY A 446 13.14 -26.16 -10.28
N SER A 447 14.42 -26.31 -9.95
CA SER A 447 15.07 -27.64 -10.04
C SER A 447 14.58 -28.63 -8.97
N THR A 448 14.27 -28.15 -7.76
CA THR A 448 13.76 -28.95 -6.64
C THR A 448 12.32 -28.57 -6.28
N TYR A 449 12.03 -27.28 -6.06
CA TYR A 449 10.67 -26.78 -5.72
C TYR A 449 10.31 -25.57 -6.57
N ALA A 450 9.08 -25.52 -7.11
CA ALA A 450 8.54 -24.37 -7.84
C ALA A 450 7.12 -24.02 -7.38
N GLY A 451 6.90 -22.77 -6.98
CA GLY A 451 5.59 -22.28 -6.55
C GLY A 451 5.19 -20.99 -7.26
N GLY A 452 3.97 -20.89 -7.77
CA GLY A 452 3.54 -19.67 -8.47
C GLY A 452 3.52 -18.43 -7.58
N PHE A 453 3.37 -18.58 -6.26
CA PHE A 453 3.55 -17.50 -5.29
C PHE A 453 4.76 -17.73 -4.36
N ILE A 454 4.81 -18.87 -3.66
CA ILE A 454 5.90 -19.23 -2.72
C ILE A 454 6.55 -20.54 -3.14
N GLY A 455 7.88 -20.56 -3.35
CA GLY A 455 8.61 -21.77 -3.73
C GLY A 455 8.61 -22.84 -2.64
N GLU A 456 9.01 -22.47 -1.43
CA GLU A 456 9.05 -23.36 -0.26
C GLU A 456 8.55 -22.67 1.01
N VAL A 457 7.78 -23.37 1.83
CA VAL A 457 7.52 -23.04 3.24
C VAL A 457 8.12 -24.14 4.10
N ASN A 458 9.10 -23.78 4.94
CA ASN A 458 9.85 -24.73 5.77
C ASN A 458 9.87 -24.30 7.25
N PRO A 459 9.03 -24.92 8.11
CA PRO A 459 9.07 -24.75 9.54
C PRO A 459 10.11 -25.68 10.21
N GLU A 460 11.39 -25.34 10.09
CA GLU A 460 12.44 -25.98 10.91
C GLU A 460 12.27 -25.62 12.40
N LEU A 461 11.46 -26.39 13.12
CA LEU A 461 11.47 -26.39 14.58
C LEU A 461 12.68 -27.20 15.08
N PRO A 462 13.59 -26.65 15.91
CA PRO A 462 14.67 -27.42 16.49
C PRO A 462 14.09 -28.52 17.39
N ALA A 463 14.66 -29.72 17.31
CA ALA A 463 14.11 -30.97 17.86
C ALA A 463 14.03 -31.05 19.41
N THR A 464 14.10 -29.92 20.13
CA THR A 464 14.21 -29.83 21.59
C THR A 464 13.34 -28.72 22.17
N ASN A 465 12.00 -28.89 22.14
CA ASN A 465 11.05 -28.66 23.25
C ASN A 465 9.59 -28.60 22.75
N TRP A 466 8.84 -29.69 22.93
CA TRP A 466 7.56 -29.97 22.24
C TRP A 466 6.30 -29.37 22.88
N ASN A 467 6.37 -28.27 23.64
CA ASN A 467 5.31 -27.93 24.64
C ASN A 467 4.73 -26.51 24.63
N THR A 468 5.08 -25.64 23.68
CA THR A 468 4.44 -24.31 23.52
C THR A 468 4.43 -23.89 22.05
N VAL A 469 3.29 -24.05 21.39
CA VAL A 469 2.96 -23.40 20.11
C VAL A 469 1.61 -22.74 20.32
N ASP A 470 1.50 -21.43 20.05
CA ASP A 470 0.25 -20.71 20.04
C ASP A 470 -0.50 -20.92 18.72
N SER A 471 -1.82 -21.02 18.79
CA SER A 471 -2.67 -21.46 17.68
C SER A 471 -3.04 -20.32 16.71
N THR A 472 -2.10 -19.44 16.37
CA THR A 472 -2.39 -18.19 15.63
C THR A 472 -1.35 -17.86 14.55
N GLY A 473 -1.34 -18.63 13.45
CA GLY A 473 -0.94 -18.19 12.10
C GLY A 473 0.49 -17.66 11.87
N ASN A 474 1.41 -18.55 11.47
CA ASN A 474 2.79 -18.16 11.06
C ASN A 474 2.89 -17.60 9.62
N LEU A 475 1.90 -17.89 8.76
CA LEU A 475 1.85 -17.46 7.36
C LEU A 475 0.41 -17.03 7.01
N ASP A 476 0.27 -15.79 6.58
CA ASP A 476 -0.98 -15.18 6.13
C ASP A 476 -0.84 -14.77 4.66
N ILE A 477 -1.82 -15.15 3.85
CA ILE A 477 -1.89 -14.86 2.41
C ILE A 477 -3.34 -14.48 2.13
N THR A 478 -3.60 -13.19 2.06
CA THR A 478 -4.93 -12.60 1.98
C THR A 478 -5.02 -11.72 0.74
N GLY A 479 -6.04 -11.93 -0.11
CA GLY A 479 -6.24 -11.15 -1.34
C GLY A 479 -5.11 -11.24 -2.38
N CYS A 480 -4.19 -12.21 -2.25
CA CYS A 480 -3.04 -12.34 -3.16
C CYS A 480 -3.37 -13.16 -4.41
N SER A 481 -2.65 -12.91 -5.50
CA SER A 481 -2.83 -13.61 -6.79
C SER A 481 -1.51 -14.13 -7.36
N ALA A 482 -1.58 -15.24 -8.11
CA ALA A 482 -0.45 -15.80 -8.86
C ALA A 482 -0.92 -16.21 -10.26
N SER A 483 -0.51 -15.44 -11.27
CA SER A 483 -0.78 -15.68 -12.69
C SER A 483 0.53 -16.08 -13.39
N THR A 484 1.12 -17.18 -12.94
CA THR A 484 2.45 -17.65 -13.33
C THR A 484 2.44 -18.98 -14.07
N ASP A 485 3.30 -19.11 -15.09
CA ASP A 485 3.60 -20.38 -15.75
C ASP A 485 4.65 -21.15 -14.94
N VAL A 486 4.22 -22.08 -14.10
CA VAL A 486 5.10 -22.83 -13.19
C VAL A 486 5.59 -24.14 -13.83
N SER A 487 6.87 -24.49 -13.65
CA SER A 487 7.45 -25.77 -14.07
C SER A 487 8.62 -26.21 -13.19
N THR A 488 9.03 -27.49 -13.29
CA THR A 488 10.24 -27.99 -12.61
C THR A 488 11.11 -28.86 -13.52
N GLU A 489 12.38 -28.99 -13.15
CA GLU A 489 13.24 -30.06 -13.68
C GLU A 489 12.80 -31.44 -13.13
N GLN A 490 13.34 -32.53 -13.69
CA GLN A 490 12.83 -33.89 -13.41
C GLN A 490 12.89 -34.26 -11.91
N ASN A 491 11.73 -34.62 -11.35
CA ASN A 491 11.48 -35.00 -9.95
C ASN A 491 11.32 -33.85 -8.93
N GLY A 492 11.21 -32.59 -9.38
CA GLY A 492 10.83 -31.47 -8.51
C GLY A 492 9.37 -31.53 -8.02
N LYS A 493 9.04 -30.74 -6.98
CA LYS A 493 7.65 -30.51 -6.52
C LYS A 493 7.14 -29.16 -7.04
N ILE A 494 5.87 -29.12 -7.41
CA ILE A 494 5.24 -27.98 -8.07
C ILE A 494 3.88 -27.64 -7.43
N GLY A 495 3.56 -26.35 -7.36
CA GLY A 495 2.23 -25.88 -6.97
C GLY A 495 1.92 -24.47 -7.51
N SER A 496 0.65 -24.18 -7.77
CA SER A 496 0.22 -22.88 -8.28
C SER A 496 0.34 -21.75 -7.25
N LEU A 497 0.14 -22.05 -5.96
CA LEU A 497 0.37 -21.10 -4.87
C LEU A 497 1.68 -21.41 -4.13
N ILE A 498 1.83 -22.62 -3.58
CA ILE A 498 3.01 -23.03 -2.80
C ILE A 498 3.63 -24.29 -3.43
N GLY A 499 4.94 -24.25 -3.73
CA GLY A 499 5.66 -25.37 -4.39
C GLY A 499 5.98 -26.55 -3.46
N TYR A 500 6.42 -26.25 -2.24
CA TYR A 500 6.54 -27.23 -1.16
C TYR A 500 6.16 -26.64 0.20
N PHE A 501 5.49 -27.42 1.02
CA PHE A 501 5.13 -27.09 2.40
C PHE A 501 5.50 -28.28 3.29
N ASP A 502 6.48 -28.10 4.17
CA ASP A 502 6.89 -29.14 5.13
C ASP A 502 6.04 -29.02 6.41
N ALA A 503 5.29 -30.06 6.77
CA ALA A 503 4.36 -30.02 7.90
C ALA A 503 4.75 -31.06 8.97
N VAL A 504 5.32 -30.59 10.08
CA VAL A 504 5.53 -31.43 11.27
C VAL A 504 4.18 -31.64 11.95
N ALA A 505 3.54 -32.76 11.63
CA ALA A 505 2.22 -33.11 12.16
C ALA A 505 2.25 -33.40 13.67
N ASN A 506 1.81 -32.44 14.48
CA ASN A 506 1.06 -32.70 15.71
C ASN A 506 -0.37 -32.21 15.48
N GLY A 507 -1.33 -33.12 15.58
CA GLY A 507 -2.68 -32.94 15.05
C GLY A 507 -3.60 -32.13 15.95
N ASP A 508 -3.45 -30.81 15.96
CA ASP A 508 -4.49 -29.84 16.35
C ASP A 508 -4.33 -28.55 15.52
N ALA A 509 -5.46 -28.01 15.03
CA ALA A 509 -5.62 -26.71 14.36
C ALA A 509 -4.79 -26.42 13.07
N ILE A 510 -5.30 -26.87 11.91
CA ILE A 510 -5.31 -26.01 10.70
C ILE A 510 -6.73 -25.44 10.57
N GLU A 511 -6.97 -24.31 11.23
CA GLU A 511 -8.23 -23.56 11.14
C GLU A 511 -7.89 -22.16 10.62
N GLY A 512 -8.36 -21.86 9.40
CA GLY A 512 -7.90 -20.73 8.59
C GLY A 512 -7.22 -21.18 7.29
N ASN A 513 -7.71 -20.65 6.15
CA ASN A 513 -7.13 -20.73 4.79
C ASN A 513 -6.59 -22.10 4.35
N LYS A 514 -7.47 -22.94 3.76
CA LYS A 514 -7.06 -24.21 3.14
C LYS A 514 -6.11 -23.99 1.96
N ILE A 515 -4.87 -24.43 2.14
CA ILE A 515 -3.82 -24.47 1.11
C ILE A 515 -4.34 -25.20 -0.14
N LEU A 516 -4.27 -24.54 -1.29
CA LEU A 516 -4.66 -25.09 -2.59
C LEU A 516 -3.58 -26.07 -3.11
N LEU A 517 -3.58 -27.30 -2.60
CA LEU A 517 -2.78 -28.40 -3.17
C LEU A 517 -3.48 -28.93 -4.44
N GLY A 518 -3.09 -28.42 -5.60
CA GLY A 518 -3.59 -28.87 -6.90
C GLY A 518 -3.25 -30.33 -7.21
N LEU A 519 -4.21 -31.09 -7.76
CA LEU A 519 -4.08 -32.51 -8.09
C LEU A 519 -3.85 -32.77 -9.60
N GLY A 520 -2.97 -33.71 -9.93
CA GLY A 520 -2.89 -34.40 -11.23
C GLY A 520 -1.48 -34.44 -11.85
N GLY A 521 -0.86 -35.59 -12.15
CA GLY A 521 -1.28 -36.99 -12.01
C GLY A 521 -0.13 -38.03 -12.15
N ASN A 522 -0.45 -39.31 -11.94
CA ASN A 522 0.45 -40.48 -11.80
C ASN A 522 1.22 -40.89 -13.11
N THR A 523 2.25 -41.75 -13.16
CA THR A 523 2.39 -43.12 -12.56
C THR A 523 3.82 -43.73 -12.48
N TYR A 524 4.16 -44.33 -11.32
CA TYR A 524 4.91 -45.61 -11.05
C TYR A 524 6.32 -45.92 -11.64
N PRO A 525 7.10 -46.89 -11.08
CA PRO A 525 7.07 -47.52 -9.74
C PRO A 525 8.42 -47.57 -9.00
N GLY A 526 8.44 -47.69 -7.65
CA GLY A 526 9.56 -48.39 -6.98
C GLY A 526 10.13 -47.91 -5.64
N ASN A 527 9.32 -47.71 -4.59
CA ASN A 527 9.62 -48.24 -3.24
C ASN A 527 8.43 -48.08 -2.29
N ALA A 528 8.36 -48.94 -1.27
CA ALA A 528 7.22 -49.08 -0.34
C ALA A 528 7.55 -48.49 1.06
N PRO A 529 6.63 -48.46 2.04
CA PRO A 529 5.94 -47.22 2.39
C PRO A 529 6.18 -46.77 3.84
N TYR A 530 5.77 -45.55 4.18
CA TYR A 530 5.40 -45.19 5.55
C TYR A 530 3.92 -44.82 5.61
N ASN A 531 3.28 -45.12 6.73
CA ASN A 531 1.85 -45.39 6.81
C ASN A 531 1.10 -44.24 7.49
N ALA A 532 0.40 -43.42 6.70
CA ALA A 532 -0.70 -42.59 7.17
C ALA A 532 -2.01 -43.32 6.79
N SER A 533 -2.77 -43.73 7.80
CA SER A 533 -3.97 -44.56 7.64
C SER A 533 -5.20 -43.73 7.27
N ASP A 534 -6.02 -44.30 6.38
CA ASP A 534 -7.38 -43.87 6.03
C ASP A 534 -7.52 -42.40 5.59
N ASP A 535 -7.35 -42.17 4.29
CA ASP A 535 -8.54 -41.78 3.53
C ASP A 535 -8.50 -42.26 2.07
N THR A 536 -9.69 -42.55 1.51
CA THR A 536 -9.82 -43.11 0.16
C THR A 536 -9.72 -42.04 -0.93
N PRO A 537 -9.09 -42.33 -2.09
CA PRO A 537 -9.01 -41.38 -3.19
C PRO A 537 -10.36 -41.28 -3.92
N ASN A 538 -11.27 -40.40 -3.49
CA ASN A 538 -12.55 -40.21 -4.18
C ASN A 538 -13.33 -38.89 -3.97
N ASP A 539 -12.82 -37.91 -3.22
CA ASP A 539 -13.43 -36.57 -3.17
C ASP A 539 -12.73 -35.62 -4.14
N VAL A 540 -13.41 -35.32 -5.25
CA VAL A 540 -13.09 -34.17 -6.11
C VAL A 540 -13.28 -32.91 -5.26
N ALA A 541 -12.24 -32.10 -5.12
CA ALA A 541 -12.30 -30.86 -4.38
C ALA A 541 -13.28 -29.89 -5.08
N VAL A 542 -14.49 -29.76 -4.55
CA VAL A 542 -15.46 -28.76 -4.99
C VAL A 542 -14.94 -27.39 -4.57
N PRO A 543 -14.65 -26.46 -5.50
CA PRO A 543 -14.18 -25.12 -5.15
C PRO A 543 -15.25 -24.37 -4.35
N TYR A 544 -14.80 -23.44 -3.50
CA TYR A 544 -15.72 -22.45 -2.92
C TYR A 544 -16.22 -21.54 -4.05
N VAL A 545 -17.49 -21.13 -3.98
CA VAL A 545 -18.12 -20.27 -5.01
C VAL A 545 -18.49 -18.89 -4.46
N ALA A 546 -18.51 -18.72 -3.14
CA ALA A 546 -18.76 -17.44 -2.50
C ALA A 546 -18.01 -17.29 -1.18
N SER A 547 -17.77 -16.05 -0.75
CA SER A 547 -17.48 -15.69 0.64
C SER A 547 -18.49 -14.69 1.19
N VAL A 548 -18.55 -14.57 2.52
CA VAL A 548 -19.39 -13.62 3.25
C VAL A 548 -18.55 -12.88 4.29
N SER A 549 -18.58 -11.55 4.25
CA SER A 549 -18.09 -10.65 5.30
C SER A 549 -19.27 -9.91 5.93
N VAL A 550 -19.15 -9.54 7.20
CA VAL A 550 -20.11 -8.69 7.92
C VAL A 550 -19.32 -7.52 8.50
N ASP A 551 -19.68 -6.27 8.18
CA ASP A 551 -18.99 -5.04 8.59
C ASP A 551 -17.46 -5.06 8.36
N GLY A 552 -17.01 -5.65 7.26
CA GLY A 552 -15.59 -5.73 6.90
C GLY A 552 -14.76 -6.73 7.73
N ASN A 553 -15.39 -7.56 8.57
CA ASN A 553 -14.72 -8.64 9.28
C ASN A 553 -14.21 -9.74 8.33
N THR A 554 -13.28 -10.57 8.82
CA THR A 554 -12.66 -11.67 8.05
C THR A 554 -13.70 -12.54 7.31
N PRO A 555 -13.63 -12.65 5.97
CA PRO A 555 -14.61 -13.40 5.20
C PRO A 555 -14.64 -14.91 5.53
N LYS A 556 -15.85 -15.48 5.58
CA LYS A 556 -16.08 -16.94 5.63
C LYS A 556 -16.41 -17.46 4.23
N TYR A 557 -15.98 -18.67 3.89
CA TYR A 557 -16.05 -19.23 2.53
C TYR A 557 -17.04 -20.40 2.40
N TYR A 558 -17.82 -20.43 1.31
CA TYR A 558 -18.96 -21.33 1.13
C TYR A 558 -18.94 -22.05 -0.22
N LYS A 559 -19.37 -23.32 -0.21
CA LYS A 559 -19.35 -24.21 -1.39
C LYS A 559 -20.51 -23.96 -2.35
N THR A 560 -21.58 -23.35 -1.86
CA THR A 560 -22.72 -22.89 -2.65
C THR A 560 -23.10 -21.48 -2.21
N LEU A 561 -23.71 -20.71 -3.11
CA LEU A 561 -24.27 -19.40 -2.76
C LEU A 561 -25.42 -19.54 -1.75
N ALA A 562 -26.15 -20.66 -1.80
CA ALA A 562 -27.20 -20.99 -0.83
C ALA A 562 -26.66 -21.18 0.60
N ASP A 563 -25.52 -21.85 0.77
CA ASP A 563 -24.85 -21.98 2.08
C ASP A 563 -24.36 -20.62 2.59
N ALA A 564 -23.87 -19.76 1.68
CA ALA A 564 -23.40 -18.42 1.99
C ALA A 564 -24.54 -17.56 2.58
N ILE A 565 -25.69 -17.53 1.89
CA ILE A 565 -26.90 -16.83 2.34
C ILE A 565 -27.46 -17.44 3.64
N SER A 566 -27.47 -18.78 3.75
CA SER A 566 -27.92 -19.49 4.96
C SER A 566 -27.04 -19.25 6.19
N SER A 567 -25.84 -18.68 6.00
CA SER A 567 -24.93 -18.33 7.10
C SER A 567 -25.23 -16.98 7.76
N ILE A 568 -26.11 -16.17 7.15
CA ILE A 568 -26.58 -14.90 7.68
C ILE A 568 -27.61 -15.22 8.76
N ASP A 569 -27.22 -15.08 10.02
CA ASP A 569 -28.06 -15.47 11.17
C ASP A 569 -28.87 -14.29 11.74
N ASP A 570 -29.66 -14.57 12.78
CA ASP A 570 -30.50 -13.58 13.46
C ASP A 570 -29.71 -12.47 14.19
N ASN A 571 -28.38 -12.61 14.38
CA ASN A 571 -27.54 -11.60 15.03
C ASN A 571 -27.07 -10.50 14.06
N VAL A 572 -27.14 -10.75 12.75
CA VAL A 572 -26.87 -9.75 11.71
C VAL A 572 -28.13 -8.92 11.51
N ASP A 573 -28.25 -7.72 12.08
CA ASP A 573 -29.43 -6.86 11.89
C ASP A 573 -29.27 -5.86 10.72
N SER A 574 -30.27 -5.00 10.50
CA SER A 574 -30.29 -4.05 9.38
C SER A 574 -29.23 -2.93 9.47
N SER A 575 -28.59 -2.75 10.62
CA SER A 575 -27.46 -1.81 10.79
C SER A 575 -26.12 -2.39 10.32
N MET A 576 -26.02 -3.71 10.18
CA MET A 576 -24.81 -4.40 9.73
C MET A 576 -24.82 -4.60 8.21
N ASN A 577 -23.66 -4.41 7.58
CA ASN A 577 -23.49 -4.58 6.14
C ASN A 577 -22.91 -5.95 5.83
N VAL A 578 -23.61 -6.75 5.03
CA VAL A 578 -23.14 -8.04 4.54
C VAL A 578 -22.57 -7.89 3.13
N ASP A 579 -21.31 -8.24 2.90
CA ASP A 579 -20.69 -8.32 1.56
C ASP A 579 -20.49 -9.79 1.17
N ILE A 580 -21.08 -10.19 0.05
CA ILE A 580 -21.00 -11.53 -0.52
C ILE A 580 -20.25 -11.46 -1.83
N VAL A 581 -19.05 -12.03 -1.86
CA VAL A 581 -18.21 -12.06 -3.06
C VAL A 581 -18.39 -13.41 -3.73
N VAL A 582 -18.82 -13.41 -5.00
CA VAL A 582 -18.96 -14.60 -5.84
C VAL A 582 -17.73 -14.77 -6.71
N PHE A 583 -17.13 -15.95 -6.66
CA PHE A 583 -15.86 -16.25 -7.35
C PHE A 583 -16.08 -16.74 -8.78
N LYS A 584 -15.07 -16.56 -9.62
CA LYS A 584 -15.04 -17.07 -11.00
C LYS A 584 -14.93 -18.59 -11.01
N THR A 585 -15.81 -19.22 -11.78
CA THR A 585 -15.91 -20.68 -11.90
C THR A 585 -15.92 -21.10 -13.37
N GLU A 586 -15.46 -22.32 -13.68
CA GLU A 586 -15.49 -22.87 -15.05
C GLU A 586 -16.91 -23.10 -15.57
N THR A 587 -17.89 -23.22 -14.65
CA THR A 587 -19.32 -23.39 -14.95
C THR A 587 -20.13 -22.36 -14.17
N PRO A 588 -21.27 -21.86 -14.70
CA PRO A 588 -22.12 -20.92 -13.97
C PRO A 588 -22.51 -21.39 -12.57
N VAL A 589 -22.55 -20.45 -11.62
CA VAL A 589 -22.89 -20.71 -10.21
C VAL A 589 -24.41 -20.84 -10.08
N GLU A 590 -24.89 -21.89 -9.39
CA GLU A 590 -26.31 -22.02 -9.11
C GLU A 590 -26.78 -20.96 -8.11
N THR A 591 -27.80 -20.18 -8.49
CA THR A 591 -28.31 -19.02 -7.72
C THR A 591 -29.80 -19.12 -7.39
N ASN A 592 -30.37 -20.33 -7.30
CA ASN A 592 -31.75 -20.52 -6.85
C ASN A 592 -31.85 -20.34 -5.32
N ILE A 593 -31.93 -19.09 -4.84
CA ILE A 593 -31.79 -18.71 -3.43
C ILE A 593 -32.87 -17.70 -2.97
N GLU A 594 -33.18 -17.72 -1.68
CA GLU A 594 -34.04 -16.74 -1.02
C GLU A 594 -33.20 -15.82 -0.13
N ILE A 595 -33.42 -14.51 -0.24
CA ILE A 595 -32.77 -13.46 0.54
C ILE A 595 -33.63 -13.13 1.76
N PRO A 596 -33.08 -13.19 2.99
CA PRO A 596 -33.79 -12.79 4.19
C PRO A 596 -34.04 -11.27 4.20
N GLY A 597 -35.31 -10.86 4.31
CA GLY A 597 -35.68 -9.44 4.46
C GLY A 597 -35.34 -8.91 5.86
N GLY A 598 -35.28 -7.59 6.02
CA GLY A 598 -34.80 -6.95 7.25
C GLY A 598 -33.28 -6.81 7.35
N LYS A 599 -32.54 -6.94 6.24
CA LYS A 599 -31.07 -7.00 6.18
C LYS A 599 -30.52 -6.09 5.08
N THR A 600 -29.25 -5.71 5.19
CA THR A 600 -28.49 -4.96 4.17
C THR A 600 -27.42 -5.87 3.58
N ILE A 601 -27.63 -6.36 2.35
CA ILE A 601 -26.80 -7.40 1.70
C ILE A 601 -26.31 -6.90 0.34
N THR A 602 -25.01 -7.01 0.09
CA THR A 602 -24.39 -6.83 -1.23
C THR A 602 -23.93 -8.18 -1.77
N ILE A 603 -24.22 -8.48 -3.03
CA ILE A 603 -23.73 -9.65 -3.77
C ILE A 603 -22.97 -9.15 -5.00
N ARG A 604 -21.70 -9.53 -5.15
CA ARG A 604 -20.85 -9.01 -6.24
C ARG A 604 -19.87 -10.03 -6.82
N GLY A 605 -19.50 -9.85 -8.08
CA GLY A 605 -18.38 -10.59 -8.69
C GLY A 605 -17.02 -10.21 -8.08
N GLU A 606 -16.08 -11.17 -8.04
CA GLU A 606 -14.77 -10.96 -7.41
C GLU A 606 -13.86 -9.96 -8.15
N THR A 607 -13.97 -9.87 -9.48
CA THR A 607 -13.03 -9.10 -10.34
C THR A 607 -13.52 -7.68 -10.66
N GLY A 608 -14.75 -7.31 -10.29
CA GLY A 608 -15.41 -6.08 -10.75
C GLY A 608 -15.79 -6.09 -12.25
N LYS A 609 -15.70 -7.24 -12.92
CA LYS A 609 -16.10 -7.40 -14.33
C LYS A 609 -17.27 -8.35 -14.46
N ARG A 610 -18.38 -7.82 -14.99
CA ARG A 610 -19.66 -8.53 -15.11
C ARG A 610 -19.60 -9.82 -15.93
N GLU A 611 -18.70 -9.90 -16.91
CA GLU A 611 -18.49 -11.08 -17.75
C GLU A 611 -17.68 -12.21 -17.09
N ASP A 612 -16.99 -11.97 -15.97
CA ASP A 612 -16.13 -12.98 -15.33
C ASP A 612 -16.91 -14.00 -14.49
N VAL A 613 -18.07 -13.61 -13.95
CA VAL A 613 -18.88 -14.45 -13.04
C VAL A 613 -20.30 -14.55 -13.56
N THR A 614 -20.74 -15.79 -13.84
CA THR A 614 -22.06 -16.09 -14.41
C THR A 614 -22.93 -16.89 -13.44
N LEU A 615 -24.19 -16.50 -13.29
CA LEU A 615 -25.17 -17.12 -12.41
C LEU A 615 -26.31 -17.80 -13.19
N ASN A 616 -26.74 -18.98 -12.72
CA ASN A 616 -27.87 -19.74 -13.26
C ASN A 616 -28.93 -19.97 -12.16
N GLY A 617 -30.12 -19.37 -12.29
CA GLY A 617 -31.21 -19.53 -11.32
C GLY A 617 -31.95 -18.24 -10.98
N GLN A 618 -32.65 -18.24 -9.84
CA GLN A 618 -33.43 -17.12 -9.32
C GLN A 618 -32.97 -16.67 -7.93
N ILE A 619 -32.55 -15.41 -7.82
CA ILE A 619 -32.46 -14.70 -6.53
C ILE A 619 -33.84 -14.12 -6.21
N ALA A 620 -34.40 -14.50 -5.06
CA ALA A 620 -35.71 -14.02 -4.62
C ALA A 620 -35.63 -13.33 -3.26
N THR A 621 -36.20 -12.12 -3.09
CA THR A 621 -36.62 -11.67 -1.76
C THR A 621 -38.00 -12.26 -1.47
N THR A 622 -38.23 -12.80 -0.27
CA THR A 622 -39.50 -13.47 0.09
C THR A 622 -40.18 -12.92 1.34
N ALA A 623 -39.63 -11.86 1.96
CA ALA A 623 -40.11 -11.29 3.21
C ALA A 623 -40.51 -9.81 3.10
N SER A 624 -41.54 -9.40 3.86
CA SER A 624 -42.11 -8.05 3.84
C SER A 624 -41.47 -7.06 4.84
N ASN A 625 -40.26 -7.35 5.35
CA ASN A 625 -39.53 -6.47 6.28
C ASN A 625 -38.53 -5.61 5.50
N GLU A 626 -38.57 -4.28 5.67
CA GLU A 626 -37.67 -3.31 5.04
C GLU A 626 -36.20 -3.76 5.02
N GLY A 627 -35.61 -3.81 3.82
CA GLY A 627 -34.23 -4.24 3.61
C GLY A 627 -33.66 -3.76 2.27
N THR A 628 -32.34 -3.88 2.13
CA THR A 628 -31.61 -3.46 0.93
C THR A 628 -30.78 -4.61 0.38
N LEU A 629 -30.97 -4.93 -0.90
CA LEU A 629 -30.21 -5.93 -1.63
C LEU A 629 -29.50 -5.29 -2.82
N THR A 630 -28.18 -5.17 -2.75
CA THR A 630 -27.33 -4.72 -3.86
C THR A 630 -26.79 -5.94 -4.60
N ILE A 631 -26.89 -5.96 -5.93
CA ILE A 631 -26.37 -7.02 -6.80
C ILE A 631 -25.55 -6.33 -7.90
N LYS A 632 -24.26 -6.65 -8.02
CA LYS A 632 -23.40 -5.99 -9.00
C LYS A 632 -22.30 -6.84 -9.61
N ASP A 633 -21.73 -6.40 -10.72
CA ASP A 633 -20.56 -7.01 -11.37
C ASP A 633 -20.79 -8.50 -11.76
N LEU A 634 -21.99 -8.84 -12.26
CA LEU A 634 -22.44 -10.23 -12.50
C LEU A 634 -23.21 -10.40 -13.82
N THR A 635 -23.10 -11.58 -14.44
CA THR A 635 -23.95 -12.03 -15.54
C THR A 635 -25.00 -13.04 -15.07
N PHE A 636 -26.25 -12.91 -15.48
CA PHE A 636 -27.34 -13.85 -15.23
C PHE A 636 -27.79 -14.55 -16.51
N ASN A 637 -27.77 -15.89 -16.53
CA ASN A 637 -28.47 -16.67 -17.55
C ASN A 637 -29.93 -16.85 -17.15
N VAL A 638 -30.84 -16.20 -17.88
CA VAL A 638 -32.29 -16.34 -17.70
C VAL A 638 -32.78 -17.53 -18.54
N ASP A 639 -32.50 -18.74 -18.05
CA ASP A 639 -32.66 -20.00 -18.78
C ASP A 639 -33.58 -21.02 -18.05
N ASP A 640 -33.51 -22.30 -18.44
CA ASP A 640 -34.32 -23.36 -17.83
C ASP A 640 -33.90 -23.81 -16.42
N ASN A 641 -32.80 -23.26 -15.88
CA ASN A 641 -32.35 -23.51 -14.51
C ASN A 641 -33.04 -22.64 -13.45
N ILE A 642 -33.84 -21.64 -13.86
CA ILE A 642 -34.71 -20.87 -12.95
C ILE A 642 -35.73 -21.81 -12.28
N LYS A 643 -35.65 -21.90 -10.96
CA LYS A 643 -36.63 -22.53 -10.08
C LYS A 643 -37.41 -21.42 -9.37
N ASP A 644 -38.73 -21.57 -9.25
CA ASP A 644 -39.57 -20.61 -8.53
C ASP A 644 -39.37 -20.75 -7.01
N SER A 645 -38.54 -19.88 -6.44
CA SER A 645 -38.31 -19.76 -4.99
C SER A 645 -39.45 -19.00 -4.30
N THR A 646 -40.25 -18.23 -5.03
CA THR A 646 -41.33 -17.40 -4.48
C THR A 646 -42.67 -18.14 -4.31
N GLY A 647 -42.90 -19.21 -5.07
CA GLY A 647 -44.21 -19.87 -5.17
C GLY A 647 -45.30 -19.01 -5.82
N ILE A 648 -44.92 -17.91 -6.48
CA ILE A 648 -45.81 -16.88 -7.01
C ILE A 648 -45.68 -16.84 -8.53
N SER A 649 -46.80 -17.08 -9.22
CA SER A 649 -46.83 -17.28 -10.68
C SER A 649 -46.32 -16.10 -11.53
N GLN A 650 -46.22 -14.91 -10.96
CA GLN A 650 -45.77 -13.68 -11.61
C GLN A 650 -44.24 -13.55 -11.57
N THR A 651 -43.62 -13.99 -10.49
CA THR A 651 -42.18 -13.86 -10.19
C THR A 651 -41.40 -15.13 -10.50
N GLY A 652 -42.02 -16.31 -10.44
CA GLY A 652 -41.39 -17.64 -10.61
C GLY A 652 -40.73 -17.98 -11.96
N LYS A 653 -40.57 -17.00 -12.85
CA LYS A 653 -39.77 -17.09 -14.09
C LYS A 653 -38.79 -15.91 -14.25
N SER A 654 -38.38 -15.31 -13.13
CA SER A 654 -37.49 -14.14 -13.12
C SER A 654 -36.11 -14.53 -12.59
N ALA A 655 -35.03 -13.96 -13.12
CA ALA A 655 -33.70 -14.13 -12.53
C ALA A 655 -33.57 -13.38 -11.20
N ILE A 656 -34.20 -12.21 -11.10
CA ILE A 656 -34.38 -11.47 -9.85
C ILE A 656 -35.89 -11.33 -9.60
N ALA A 657 -36.34 -11.85 -8.45
CA ALA A 657 -37.72 -11.80 -7.99
C ALA A 657 -37.79 -10.99 -6.69
N ILE A 658 -38.61 -9.94 -6.66
CA ILE A 658 -38.67 -9.01 -5.55
C ILE A 658 -40.06 -9.05 -4.94
N TRP A 659 -40.16 -9.54 -3.69
CA TRP A 659 -41.35 -9.51 -2.86
C TRP A 659 -41.17 -8.63 -1.63
N GLY A 660 -42.25 -7.99 -1.20
CA GLY A 660 -42.34 -7.25 0.06
C GLY A 660 -41.78 -5.83 0.00
N ASP A 661 -41.59 -5.23 1.17
CA ASP A 661 -40.97 -3.90 1.31
C ASP A 661 -39.44 -4.06 1.21
N GLN A 662 -38.90 -3.92 0.00
CA GLN A 662 -37.47 -4.12 -0.30
C GLN A 662 -36.99 -3.06 -1.30
N THR A 663 -35.76 -2.59 -1.08
CA THR A 663 -34.98 -1.84 -2.07
C THR A 663 -33.96 -2.77 -2.71
N VAL A 664 -34.04 -2.96 -4.03
CA VAL A 664 -33.08 -3.79 -4.77
C VAL A 664 -32.30 -2.91 -5.74
N ILE A 665 -30.99 -2.90 -5.61
CA ILE A 665 -30.05 -2.12 -6.41
C ILE A 665 -29.29 -3.08 -7.31
N CYS A 666 -29.43 -2.92 -8.62
CA CYS A 666 -28.72 -3.66 -9.65
C CYS A 666 -27.74 -2.73 -10.33
N ASP A 667 -26.45 -3.08 -10.38
CA ASP A 667 -25.40 -2.21 -10.92
C ASP A 667 -24.43 -3.04 -11.78
N ASN A 668 -24.04 -2.54 -12.94
CA ASN A 668 -23.08 -3.21 -13.83
C ASN A 668 -23.43 -4.69 -14.12
N LEU A 669 -24.69 -5.01 -14.45
CA LEU A 669 -25.15 -6.40 -14.70
C LEU A 669 -25.30 -6.74 -16.19
N VAL A 670 -25.28 -8.04 -16.53
CA VAL A 670 -25.75 -8.57 -17.83
C VAL A 670 -26.85 -9.61 -17.61
N PHE A 671 -27.94 -9.55 -18.39
CA PHE A 671 -28.98 -10.58 -18.43
C PHE A 671 -29.04 -11.24 -19.80
N GLU A 672 -28.63 -12.51 -19.89
CA GLU A 672 -28.69 -13.33 -21.10
C GLU A 672 -29.97 -14.16 -21.12
N MET A 673 -30.97 -13.73 -21.90
CA MET A 673 -32.31 -14.29 -21.85
C MET A 673 -32.57 -15.36 -22.92
N THR A 674 -32.89 -16.58 -22.49
CA THR A 674 -33.20 -17.71 -23.38
C THR A 674 -34.50 -18.44 -23.02
N LYS A 675 -34.96 -18.35 -21.77
CA LYS A 675 -36.21 -18.96 -21.30
C LYS A 675 -37.44 -18.24 -21.87
N PRO A 676 -38.33 -18.91 -22.61
CA PRO A 676 -39.57 -18.29 -23.08
C PRO A 676 -40.51 -17.89 -21.93
N ASP A 677 -41.19 -16.75 -22.08
CA ASP A 677 -42.15 -16.21 -21.11
C ASP A 677 -41.51 -15.89 -19.75
N SER A 678 -40.21 -15.58 -19.73
CA SER A 678 -39.46 -15.14 -18.55
C SER A 678 -39.48 -13.62 -18.35
N SER A 679 -38.92 -13.17 -17.24
CA SER A 679 -38.51 -11.77 -17.03
C SER A 679 -37.06 -11.71 -16.51
N ALA A 680 -36.31 -10.63 -16.70
CA ALA A 680 -35.03 -10.48 -16.03
C ALA A 680 -35.26 -10.12 -14.55
N ILE A 681 -36.02 -9.03 -14.33
CA ILE A 681 -36.40 -8.55 -13.00
C ILE A 681 -37.93 -8.47 -12.91
N THR A 682 -38.53 -9.04 -11.86
CA THR A 682 -39.94 -8.82 -11.51
C THR A 682 -40.07 -8.37 -10.06
N SER A 683 -40.71 -7.22 -9.81
CA SER A 683 -41.17 -6.85 -8.47
C SER A 683 -42.70 -6.97 -8.32
N TRP A 684 -43.12 -7.41 -7.14
CA TRP A 684 -44.53 -7.61 -6.78
C TRP A 684 -44.72 -7.44 -5.28
N TRP A 685 -45.84 -6.85 -4.84
CA TRP A 685 -46.13 -6.61 -3.41
C TRP A 685 -47.47 -7.19 -2.94
N ASP A 686 -47.64 -7.24 -1.62
CA ASP A 686 -48.87 -7.61 -0.91
C ASP A 686 -49.36 -6.56 0.10
N THR A 687 -48.54 -5.57 0.43
CA THR A 687 -48.74 -4.59 1.51
C THR A 687 -48.69 -3.15 0.99
N GLY A 688 -49.03 -2.17 1.84
CA GLY A 688 -49.27 -0.78 1.43
C GLY A 688 -48.05 0.08 1.14
N ILE A 689 -46.85 -0.49 1.23
CA ILE A 689 -45.58 0.17 0.91
C ILE A 689 -44.98 -0.60 -0.28
N GLY A 690 -44.54 0.13 -1.30
CA GLY A 690 -44.17 -0.46 -2.59
C GLY A 690 -42.70 -0.86 -2.67
N THR A 691 -42.41 -1.93 -3.43
CA THR A 691 -41.05 -2.30 -3.84
C THR A 691 -40.34 -1.14 -4.54
N SER A 692 -39.03 -1.01 -4.31
CA SER A 692 -38.18 -0.06 -5.03
C SER A 692 -37.07 -0.81 -5.78
N ILE A 693 -36.98 -0.60 -7.09
CA ILE A 693 -35.92 -1.16 -7.94
C ILE A 693 -35.03 0.00 -8.41
N VAL A 694 -33.72 -0.14 -8.29
CA VAL A 694 -32.72 0.71 -8.93
C VAL A 694 -31.90 -0.16 -9.87
N VAL A 695 -31.70 0.24 -11.12
CA VAL A 695 -30.88 -0.46 -12.12
C VAL A 695 -29.97 0.54 -12.82
N LYS A 696 -28.66 0.28 -12.81
CA LYS A 696 -27.64 1.15 -13.43
C LYS A 696 -26.65 0.33 -14.26
N ASP A 697 -26.09 0.97 -15.29
CA ASP A 697 -24.96 0.48 -16.10
C ASP A 697 -25.11 -0.96 -16.65
N SER A 698 -26.36 -1.42 -16.85
CA SER A 698 -26.71 -2.83 -17.05
C SER A 698 -27.20 -3.14 -18.48
N ILE A 699 -26.92 -4.35 -18.95
CA ILE A 699 -27.27 -4.83 -20.30
C ILE A 699 -28.31 -5.95 -20.21
N PHE A 700 -29.41 -5.80 -20.93
CA PHE A 700 -30.48 -6.78 -21.04
C PHE A 700 -30.52 -7.35 -22.46
N ASN A 701 -29.97 -8.56 -22.65
CA ASN A 701 -30.03 -9.30 -23.91
C ASN A 701 -31.30 -10.15 -23.93
N CYS A 702 -32.41 -9.50 -24.26
CA CYS A 702 -33.76 -10.00 -23.99
C CYS A 702 -34.28 -11.06 -24.95
N ASN A 703 -33.86 -11.09 -26.22
CA ASN A 703 -34.25 -12.15 -27.16
C ASN A 703 -35.78 -12.41 -27.17
N GLY A 704 -36.57 -11.33 -27.26
CA GLY A 704 -38.02 -11.32 -27.19
C GLY A 704 -38.63 -11.55 -25.81
N GLN A 705 -37.85 -11.59 -24.73
CA GLN A 705 -38.33 -11.75 -23.35
C GLN A 705 -38.47 -10.40 -22.62
N ARG A 706 -39.03 -10.41 -21.41
CA ARG A 706 -39.38 -9.19 -20.67
C ARG A 706 -38.18 -8.72 -19.84
N PRO A 707 -37.71 -7.47 -19.96
CA PRO A 707 -36.59 -7.01 -19.12
C PRO A 707 -37.08 -6.76 -17.69
N ILE A 708 -37.79 -5.66 -17.46
CA ILE A 708 -38.24 -5.26 -16.12
C ILE A 708 -39.78 -5.26 -16.07
N ARG A 709 -40.33 -5.92 -15.06
CA ARG A 709 -41.74 -5.82 -14.67
C ARG A 709 -41.81 -5.35 -13.24
N ALA A 710 -42.51 -4.26 -12.98
CA ALA A 710 -42.60 -3.70 -11.66
C ALA A 710 -44.03 -3.32 -11.30
N THR A 711 -44.30 -3.31 -10.01
CA THR A 711 -45.51 -2.71 -9.45
C THR A 711 -45.20 -1.31 -8.86
N GLY A 712 -44.01 -1.10 -8.28
CA GLY A 712 -43.63 0.06 -7.45
C GLY A 712 -42.67 1.08 -8.06
N ASN A 713 -41.78 1.64 -7.23
CA ASN A 713 -40.80 2.63 -7.66
C ASN A 713 -39.73 1.96 -8.53
N VAL A 714 -39.32 2.65 -9.60
CA VAL A 714 -38.35 2.13 -10.57
C VAL A 714 -37.41 3.24 -10.99
N ASP A 715 -36.12 3.09 -10.72
CA ASP A 715 -35.05 3.93 -11.23
C ASP A 715 -34.18 3.09 -12.17
N VAL A 716 -34.08 3.49 -13.44
CA VAL A 716 -33.33 2.76 -14.49
C VAL A 716 -32.52 3.77 -15.28
N GLN A 717 -31.19 3.70 -15.16
CA GLN A 717 -30.27 4.67 -15.75
C GLN A 717 -29.16 3.96 -16.51
N ASP A 718 -28.74 4.55 -17.64
CA ASP A 718 -27.57 4.14 -18.41
C ASP A 718 -27.58 2.65 -18.84
N CYS A 719 -28.77 2.06 -19.00
CA CYS A 719 -28.96 0.65 -19.37
C CYS A 719 -29.22 0.45 -20.87
N VAL A 720 -28.85 -0.72 -21.38
CA VAL A 720 -29.06 -1.13 -22.79
C VAL A 720 -30.03 -2.31 -22.86
N PHE A 721 -31.11 -2.17 -23.63
CA PHE A 721 -32.17 -3.18 -23.82
C PHE A 721 -32.16 -3.71 -25.24
N ASN A 722 -31.62 -4.91 -25.45
CA ASN A 722 -31.47 -5.54 -26.76
C ASN A 722 -32.56 -6.59 -27.02
N ASP A 723 -33.33 -6.38 -28.09
CA ASP A 723 -34.46 -7.22 -28.51
C ASP A 723 -35.53 -7.48 -27.41
N PRO A 724 -36.06 -6.43 -26.74
CA PRO A 724 -37.04 -6.58 -25.66
C PRO A 724 -38.41 -7.05 -26.17
N TYR A 725 -39.19 -7.73 -25.32
CA TYR A 725 -40.54 -8.23 -25.67
C TYR A 725 -41.44 -7.14 -26.26
N ARG A 726 -41.71 -6.07 -25.52
CA ARG A 726 -42.51 -4.91 -25.94
C ARG A 726 -42.11 -3.62 -25.24
N TYR A 727 -41.30 -3.69 -24.19
CA TYR A 727 -40.97 -2.58 -23.30
C TYR A 727 -39.60 -2.78 -22.68
N ALA A 728 -38.92 -1.70 -22.28
CA ALA A 728 -37.83 -1.77 -21.31
C ALA A 728 -38.40 -2.06 -19.90
N VAL A 729 -39.39 -1.27 -19.48
CA VAL A 729 -40.08 -1.38 -18.19
C VAL A 729 -41.58 -1.51 -18.39
N GLN A 730 -42.21 -2.50 -17.75
CA GLN A 730 -43.67 -2.57 -17.62
C GLN A 730 -44.10 -2.31 -16.17
N LEU A 731 -44.97 -1.32 -16.00
CA LEU A 731 -45.72 -1.08 -14.78
C LEU A 731 -47.07 -1.80 -14.87
N THR A 732 -47.32 -2.69 -13.93
CA THR A 732 -48.55 -3.49 -13.89
C THR A 732 -49.07 -3.56 -12.45
N ALA A 733 -50.38 -3.77 -12.26
CA ALA A 733 -50.95 -3.98 -10.94
C ALA A 733 -52.25 -4.79 -11.02
N LYS A 734 -52.53 -5.59 -9.99
CA LYS A 734 -53.81 -6.28 -9.85
C LYS A 734 -54.78 -5.42 -9.04
N ALA A 735 -55.94 -5.13 -9.63
CA ALA A 735 -56.99 -4.23 -9.11
C ALA A 735 -57.36 -4.39 -7.62
N SER A 736 -57.17 -5.59 -7.06
CA SER A 736 -57.61 -5.98 -5.73
C SER A 736 -56.52 -5.97 -4.65
N THR A 737 -55.25 -5.72 -4.99
CA THR A 737 -54.11 -5.74 -4.03
C THR A 737 -53.28 -4.46 -4.01
N ALA A 738 -53.55 -3.52 -4.93
CA ALA A 738 -52.76 -2.31 -5.12
C ALA A 738 -53.36 -1.04 -4.48
N THR A 739 -54.35 -1.18 -3.59
CA THR A 739 -55.23 -0.09 -3.12
C THR A 739 -54.63 0.84 -2.05
N LEU A 740 -53.30 0.97 -1.97
CA LEU A 740 -52.61 1.65 -0.87
C LEU A 740 -51.33 2.42 -1.25
N MET A 741 -50.83 2.32 -2.49
CA MET A 741 -49.64 3.09 -2.88
C MET A 741 -50.07 4.48 -3.36
N ASP A 742 -50.01 5.47 -2.47
CA ASP A 742 -50.51 6.82 -2.75
C ASP A 742 -49.74 7.48 -3.91
N LYS A 743 -48.41 7.29 -3.96
CA LYS A 743 -47.51 7.82 -5.00
C LYS A 743 -46.49 6.80 -5.52
N ALA A 744 -46.20 6.83 -6.82
CA ALA A 744 -45.14 6.09 -7.51
C ALA A 744 -44.17 7.06 -8.18
N ASN A 745 -42.86 6.83 -8.02
CA ASN A 745 -41.83 7.57 -8.75
C ASN A 745 -41.07 6.64 -9.69
N ILE A 746 -40.96 7.06 -10.95
CA ILE A 746 -40.22 6.36 -12.00
C ILE A 746 -39.16 7.30 -12.56
N VAL A 747 -37.91 6.86 -12.56
CA VAL A 747 -36.78 7.52 -13.21
C VAL A 747 -36.30 6.61 -14.34
N PHE A 748 -36.21 7.15 -15.55
CA PHE A 748 -35.76 6.41 -16.73
C PHE A 748 -34.85 7.32 -17.54
N LYS A 749 -33.53 7.24 -17.36
CA LYS A 749 -32.55 8.18 -17.96
C LYS A 749 -31.49 7.47 -18.80
N ASN A 750 -31.05 8.10 -19.89
CA ASN A 750 -29.92 7.68 -20.73
C ASN A 750 -29.97 6.24 -21.29
N ASN A 751 -31.14 5.60 -21.30
CA ASN A 751 -31.25 4.19 -21.71
C ASN A 751 -31.30 4.03 -23.24
N GLU A 752 -30.68 2.98 -23.77
CA GLU A 752 -30.75 2.60 -25.19
C GLU A 752 -31.67 1.39 -25.38
N ILE A 753 -32.65 1.50 -26.28
CA ILE A 753 -33.60 0.42 -26.57
C ILE A 753 -33.47 -0.01 -28.03
N ASN A 754 -32.92 -1.19 -28.26
CA ASN A 754 -32.66 -1.78 -29.57
C ASN A 754 -33.74 -2.80 -29.91
N ASN A 755 -34.70 -2.47 -30.78
CA ASN A 755 -35.69 -3.45 -31.23
C ASN A 755 -35.05 -4.45 -32.19
N GLY A 756 -35.37 -5.74 -32.02
CA GLY A 756 -34.76 -6.84 -32.76
C GLY A 756 -35.79 -7.76 -33.42
N LYS A 757 -35.32 -8.97 -33.72
CA LYS A 757 -36.06 -9.93 -34.57
C LYS A 757 -37.07 -10.75 -33.77
N GLU A 758 -36.82 -10.97 -32.49
CA GLU A 758 -37.65 -11.83 -31.63
C GLU A 758 -38.62 -11.02 -30.73
N GLY A 759 -38.44 -9.70 -30.66
CA GLY A 759 -39.34 -8.72 -30.06
C GLY A 759 -40.69 -8.57 -30.78
N LYS A 760 -41.35 -7.43 -30.56
CA LYS A 760 -42.64 -7.12 -31.21
C LYS A 760 -42.44 -6.14 -32.36
N ASP A 761 -43.48 -6.03 -33.20
CA ASP A 761 -43.51 -5.10 -34.32
C ASP A 761 -43.17 -3.64 -33.92
N PHE A 762 -43.38 -3.27 -32.66
CA PHE A 762 -42.94 -2.01 -32.05
C PHE A 762 -42.60 -2.21 -30.56
N VAL A 763 -41.85 -1.29 -29.98
CA VAL A 763 -41.40 -1.33 -28.57
C VAL A 763 -41.63 -0.01 -27.83
N TYR A 764 -41.69 -0.09 -26.51
CA TYR A 764 -41.84 1.06 -25.63
C TYR A 764 -40.64 1.24 -24.68
N GLY A 765 -40.45 2.44 -24.15
CA GLY A 765 -39.63 2.64 -22.96
C GLY A 765 -40.37 2.08 -21.74
N ILE A 766 -41.40 2.81 -21.32
CA ILE A 766 -42.28 2.44 -20.21
C ILE A 766 -43.67 2.09 -20.75
N GLN A 767 -44.19 0.92 -20.37
CA GLN A 767 -45.58 0.51 -20.64
C GLN A 767 -46.38 0.43 -19.31
N LEU A 768 -47.55 1.06 -19.25
CA LEU A 768 -48.54 0.81 -18.20
C LEU A 768 -49.58 -0.19 -18.72
N GLU A 769 -49.68 -1.36 -18.09
CA GLU A 769 -50.61 -2.43 -18.47
C GLU A 769 -51.70 -2.65 -17.40
N GLY A 770 -52.97 -2.61 -17.84
CA GLY A 770 -54.13 -3.07 -17.06
C GLY A 770 -55.29 -2.07 -16.95
N GLU A 771 -56.51 -2.58 -16.73
CA GLU A 771 -57.73 -1.76 -16.55
C GLU A 771 -57.70 -0.89 -15.27
N THR A 772 -56.74 -1.14 -14.37
CA THR A 772 -56.52 -0.47 -13.09
C THR A 772 -55.05 -0.62 -12.67
N TYR A 773 -54.15 0.24 -13.16
CA TYR A 773 -52.93 0.50 -12.37
C TYR A 773 -53.37 1.15 -11.04
N GLY A 774 -52.85 0.66 -9.92
CA GLY A 774 -53.47 0.88 -8.60
C GLY A 774 -53.03 2.16 -7.87
N CYS A 775 -51.96 2.79 -8.34
CA CYS A 775 -51.42 4.01 -7.74
C CYS A 775 -52.23 5.25 -8.14
N SER A 776 -52.47 6.14 -7.18
CA SER A 776 -53.24 7.39 -7.38
C SER A 776 -52.44 8.56 -7.95
N ASP A 777 -51.13 8.63 -7.67
CA ASP A 777 -50.21 9.66 -8.17
C ASP A 777 -48.98 8.99 -8.79
N LEU A 778 -48.73 9.23 -10.07
CA LEU A 778 -47.61 8.64 -10.79
C LEU A 778 -46.78 9.76 -11.41
N VAL A 779 -45.53 9.84 -10.97
CA VAL A 779 -44.50 10.71 -11.53
C VAL A 779 -43.54 9.83 -12.33
N ILE A 780 -43.37 10.17 -13.61
CA ILE A 780 -42.34 9.60 -14.46
C ILE A 780 -41.44 10.75 -14.88
N THR A 781 -40.13 10.57 -14.73
CA THR A 781 -39.10 11.47 -15.24
C THR A 781 -38.14 10.70 -16.14
N GLY A 782 -37.68 11.34 -17.20
CA GLY A 782 -36.72 10.70 -18.10
C GLY A 782 -36.21 11.64 -19.19
N GLU A 783 -34.92 11.50 -19.48
CA GLU A 783 -34.17 12.27 -20.48
C GLU A 783 -33.06 11.37 -21.06
N GLY A 784 -32.45 11.77 -22.19
CA GLY A 784 -31.32 11.03 -22.79
C GLY A 784 -31.65 9.68 -23.43
N ASN A 785 -32.83 9.09 -23.18
CA ASN A 785 -33.19 7.76 -23.69
C ASN A 785 -33.38 7.74 -25.22
N THR A 786 -33.04 6.61 -25.84
CA THR A 786 -33.18 6.38 -27.29
C THR A 786 -33.93 5.09 -27.60
N ILE A 787 -34.71 5.07 -28.70
CA ILE A 787 -35.30 3.85 -29.27
C ILE A 787 -34.80 3.69 -30.70
N ASN A 788 -34.04 2.64 -30.93
CA ASN A 788 -33.62 2.16 -32.24
C ASN A 788 -34.65 1.12 -32.72
N ALA A 789 -35.77 1.60 -33.27
CA ALA A 789 -36.94 0.77 -33.63
C ALA A 789 -36.70 -0.21 -34.81
N GLY A 790 -35.67 0.04 -35.64
CA GLY A 790 -35.28 -0.82 -36.76
C GLY A 790 -36.31 -0.93 -37.89
N GLU A 791 -36.14 -1.92 -38.77
CA GLU A 791 -37.09 -2.22 -39.86
C GLU A 791 -38.38 -2.92 -39.38
N TRP A 792 -38.45 -3.23 -38.09
CA TRP A 792 -39.57 -3.95 -37.46
C TRP A 792 -40.80 -3.05 -37.32
N ASP A 793 -40.57 -1.79 -36.93
CA ASP A 793 -41.60 -0.77 -36.74
C ASP A 793 -42.06 -0.12 -38.05
N LYS A 794 -42.86 -0.89 -38.79
CA LYS A 794 -43.42 -0.52 -40.09
C LYS A 794 -44.41 0.65 -40.04
N ASN A 795 -44.93 0.97 -38.86
CA ASN A 795 -45.99 1.96 -38.66
C ASN A 795 -45.53 3.20 -37.85
N SER A 796 -44.30 3.18 -37.31
CA SER A 796 -43.81 4.17 -36.34
C SER A 796 -44.65 4.22 -35.06
N GLU A 797 -44.97 3.03 -34.53
CA GLU A 797 -45.76 2.81 -33.31
C GLU A 797 -44.91 2.75 -32.02
N SER A 798 -43.56 2.69 -32.14
CA SER A 798 -42.66 2.68 -30.98
C SER A 798 -42.64 4.05 -30.28
N ALA A 799 -42.77 4.03 -28.95
CA ALA A 799 -42.92 5.25 -28.15
C ALA A 799 -42.28 5.11 -26.77
N MET A 800 -41.60 6.14 -26.27
CA MET A 800 -40.91 6.03 -24.99
C MET A 800 -41.86 5.85 -23.78
N TYR A 801 -43.14 6.20 -23.95
CA TYR A 801 -44.21 5.95 -22.98
C TYR A 801 -45.48 5.45 -23.67
N CYS A 802 -46.10 4.41 -23.11
CA CYS A 802 -47.44 3.96 -23.50
C CYS A 802 -48.27 3.58 -22.27
N CYS A 803 -49.55 3.97 -22.25
CA CYS A 803 -50.54 3.50 -21.29
C CYS A 803 -51.69 2.83 -22.05
N GLU A 804 -51.90 1.54 -21.77
CA GLU A 804 -53.04 0.76 -22.27
C GLU A 804 -54.19 0.78 -21.24
N CYS A 805 -54.27 1.87 -20.46
CA CYS A 805 -54.87 1.91 -19.13
C CYS A 805 -55.96 3.01 -18.99
N GLY A 806 -57.24 2.62 -18.97
CA GLY A 806 -58.38 3.55 -19.08
C GLY A 806 -58.71 4.44 -17.86
N LYS A 807 -57.78 4.66 -16.92
CA LYS A 807 -58.06 5.32 -15.61
C LYS A 807 -56.99 6.26 -15.06
N VAL A 808 -55.77 6.31 -15.61
CA VAL A 808 -54.72 7.20 -15.09
C VAL A 808 -55.01 8.64 -15.55
N ASN A 809 -54.91 9.60 -14.63
CA ASN A 809 -55.05 11.01 -14.99
C ASN A 809 -53.72 11.53 -15.54
N HIS A 810 -53.60 11.61 -16.86
CA HIS A 810 -52.37 12.02 -17.57
C HIS A 810 -51.85 13.44 -17.25
N GLY A 811 -52.56 14.23 -16.43
CA GLY A 811 -52.14 15.57 -16.00
C GLY A 811 -50.91 15.62 -15.09
N THR A 812 -50.39 14.49 -14.59
CA THR A 812 -49.20 14.42 -13.71
C THR A 812 -47.96 13.83 -14.41
N THR A 813 -48.05 13.43 -15.68
CA THR A 813 -46.94 12.79 -16.40
C THR A 813 -46.00 13.84 -17.02
N ILE A 814 -44.85 14.09 -16.39
CA ILE A 814 -43.86 15.08 -16.85
C ILE A 814 -42.81 14.42 -17.75
N TRP A 815 -43.13 14.30 -19.04
CA TRP A 815 -42.20 13.73 -20.02
C TRP A 815 -41.27 14.81 -20.62
N ASN A 816 -40.04 14.93 -20.11
CA ASN A 816 -39.02 15.85 -20.63
C ASN A 816 -38.34 15.29 -21.90
N THR A 817 -39.02 15.37 -23.04
CA THR A 817 -38.37 15.27 -24.37
C THR A 817 -37.76 16.60 -24.79
N ASN A 818 -36.55 16.56 -25.37
CA ASN A 818 -35.83 17.73 -25.91
C ASN A 818 -36.49 18.41 -27.13
N ASP A 819 -37.73 18.06 -27.48
CA ASP A 819 -38.45 18.55 -28.66
C ASP A 819 -39.68 19.41 -28.28
N GLY A 820 -39.44 20.71 -28.02
CA GLY A 820 -40.41 21.80 -28.27
C GLY A 820 -41.51 22.09 -27.23
N LEU A 821 -41.32 23.18 -26.47
CA LEU A 821 -42.32 23.79 -25.57
C LEU A 821 -43.51 24.44 -26.30
N PRO A 822 -44.61 24.70 -25.56
CA PRO A 822 -45.09 26.08 -25.46
C PRO A 822 -45.30 26.60 -24.03
N GLU A 823 -44.75 27.80 -23.78
CA GLU A 823 -45.00 28.80 -22.71
C GLU A 823 -45.38 28.37 -21.28
N HIS A 824 -44.41 28.58 -20.37
CA HIS A 824 -44.54 28.92 -18.94
C HIS A 824 -45.39 28.03 -18.01
N LEU A 825 -44.68 27.16 -17.29
CA LEU A 825 -44.43 27.35 -15.85
C LEU A 825 -42.93 27.11 -15.59
N GLU A 826 -42.30 27.94 -14.75
CA GLU A 826 -40.93 27.70 -14.28
C GLU A 826 -40.91 26.43 -13.39
N PRO A 827 -39.82 25.65 -13.34
CA PRO A 827 -39.73 24.50 -12.44
C PRO A 827 -39.83 24.96 -10.97
N GLU A 828 -40.71 24.31 -10.21
CA GLU A 828 -40.83 24.53 -8.76
C GLU A 828 -39.49 24.20 -8.09
N THR A 829 -38.88 25.20 -7.46
CA THR A 829 -37.55 25.10 -6.86
C THR A 829 -37.70 24.59 -5.44
N VAL A 830 -37.37 23.31 -5.21
CA VAL A 830 -37.35 22.73 -3.86
C VAL A 830 -36.22 23.36 -3.05
N LEU A 831 -36.55 24.44 -2.34
CA LEU A 831 -35.61 25.19 -1.51
C LEU A 831 -35.48 24.54 -0.14
N PHE A 832 -34.28 24.10 0.20
CA PHE A 832 -33.96 23.63 1.56
C PHE A 832 -33.31 24.74 2.39
N SER A 833 -33.66 24.80 3.67
CA SER A 833 -33.00 25.67 4.65
C SER A 833 -32.56 24.86 5.86
N VAL A 834 -31.33 25.11 6.29
CA VAL A 834 -30.73 24.49 7.47
C VAL A 834 -30.89 25.45 8.64
N SER A 835 -31.37 24.95 9.79
CA SER A 835 -31.61 25.76 11.00
C SER A 835 -30.99 25.09 12.25
N PRO A 836 -30.03 25.74 12.95
CA PRO A 836 -29.47 27.06 12.64
C PRO A 836 -28.75 27.08 11.28
N ASP A 837 -28.49 28.27 10.73
CA ASP A 837 -27.83 28.47 9.44
C ASP A 837 -26.33 28.13 9.58
N VAL A 838 -26.04 26.83 9.68
CA VAL A 838 -24.73 26.30 10.06
C VAL A 838 -23.91 25.96 8.82
N THR A 839 -22.89 26.77 8.55
CA THR A 839 -21.86 26.46 7.55
C THR A 839 -20.97 25.29 7.96
N SER A 840 -20.99 24.90 9.24
CA SER A 840 -20.32 23.75 9.82
C SER A 840 -20.92 23.39 11.19
N VAL A 841 -20.87 22.12 11.58
CA VAL A 841 -21.20 21.65 12.93
C VAL A 841 -19.89 21.48 13.70
N ASP A 842 -19.62 22.39 14.64
CA ASP A 842 -18.44 22.32 15.50
C ASP A 842 -18.86 21.98 16.93
N PHE A 843 -18.36 20.86 17.45
CA PHE A 843 -18.53 20.45 18.85
C PHE A 843 -17.54 21.16 19.79
N GLY A 844 -16.62 21.94 19.23
CA GLY A 844 -15.60 22.68 19.95
C GLY A 844 -14.54 21.78 20.55
N THR A 845 -13.93 22.26 21.63
CA THR A 845 -12.88 21.54 22.36
C THR A 845 -13.47 20.77 23.54
N VAL A 846 -13.28 19.45 23.56
CA VAL A 846 -13.74 18.54 24.62
C VAL A 846 -12.57 17.77 25.20
N GLN A 847 -12.68 17.32 26.45
CA GLN A 847 -11.59 16.58 27.12
C GLN A 847 -11.65 15.08 26.82
N LEU A 848 -10.51 14.39 26.91
CA LEU A 848 -10.42 12.94 26.74
C LEU A 848 -11.36 12.23 27.75
N SER A 849 -12.16 11.27 27.27
CA SER A 849 -13.30 10.69 28.00
C SER A 849 -14.55 11.58 28.12
N TYR A 850 -14.74 12.56 27.22
CA TYR A 850 -15.96 13.33 27.12
C TYR A 850 -17.21 12.44 26.97
N THR A 851 -18.34 12.92 27.49
CA THR A 851 -19.66 12.35 27.15
C THR A 851 -20.14 13.03 25.85
N PRO A 852 -20.45 12.28 24.78
CA PRO A 852 -20.98 12.87 23.56
C PRO A 852 -22.21 13.72 23.85
N THR A 853 -22.21 14.95 23.35
CA THR A 853 -23.31 15.90 23.48
C THR A 853 -23.82 16.20 22.09
N ASP A 854 -25.03 15.78 21.78
CA ASP A 854 -25.56 15.89 20.43
C ASP A 854 -25.74 17.34 19.97
N ILE A 855 -25.38 17.63 18.72
CA ILE A 855 -25.80 18.86 18.04
C ILE A 855 -26.96 18.52 17.10
N LYS A 856 -28.03 19.30 17.20
CA LYS A 856 -29.26 19.13 16.41
C LYS A 856 -29.36 20.17 15.32
N VAL A 857 -29.35 19.69 14.07
CA VAL A 857 -29.47 20.48 12.85
C VAL A 857 -30.82 20.19 12.22
N ASN A 858 -31.64 21.21 11.97
CA ASN A 858 -32.96 21.02 11.36
C ASN A 858 -32.90 21.32 9.87
N LEU A 859 -33.11 20.30 9.05
CA LEU A 859 -33.32 20.43 7.62
C LEU A 859 -34.80 20.71 7.35
N THR A 860 -35.12 21.88 6.79
CA THR A 860 -36.50 22.30 6.49
C THR A 860 -36.74 22.25 4.98
N ASN A 861 -37.77 21.51 4.57
CA ASN A 861 -38.26 21.52 3.19
C ASN A 861 -39.15 22.77 2.99
N ASN A 862 -38.66 23.79 2.28
CA ASN A 862 -39.45 24.98 1.94
C ASN A 862 -40.09 24.89 0.54
N GLY A 863 -39.99 23.73 -0.12
CA GLY A 863 -40.69 23.45 -1.36
C GLY A 863 -42.17 23.11 -1.15
N ASP A 864 -42.85 22.97 -2.28
CA ASP A 864 -44.30 22.83 -2.45
C ASP A 864 -44.80 21.40 -2.18
N SER A 865 -43.90 20.42 -2.22
CA SER A 865 -44.19 18.98 -2.17
C SER A 865 -43.26 18.23 -1.22
N GLY A 866 -43.72 17.08 -0.70
CA GLY A 866 -42.93 16.21 0.16
C GLY A 866 -41.84 15.44 -0.60
N THR A 867 -40.69 15.25 0.04
CA THR A 867 -39.54 14.50 -0.50
C THR A 867 -38.90 13.61 0.58
N THR A 868 -37.88 12.84 0.23
CA THR A 868 -37.24 11.84 1.10
C THR A 868 -35.71 12.02 1.07
N ILE A 869 -35.08 12.00 2.25
CA ILE A 869 -33.64 11.87 2.41
C ILE A 869 -33.28 10.44 2.03
N THR A 870 -32.52 10.27 0.94
CA THR A 870 -32.21 8.95 0.37
C THR A 870 -30.96 8.33 0.99
N GLU A 871 -30.03 9.15 1.45
CA GLU A 871 -28.73 8.70 1.95
C GLU A 871 -28.10 9.77 2.86
N ILE A 872 -27.34 9.33 3.86
CA ILE A 872 -26.51 10.18 4.69
C ILE A 872 -25.13 9.51 4.86
N THR A 873 -24.06 10.13 4.35
CA THR A 873 -22.71 9.53 4.28
C THR A 873 -21.59 10.53 4.61
N GLY A 874 -20.34 10.04 4.62
CA GLY A 874 -19.13 10.86 4.79
C GLY A 874 -18.65 11.07 6.24
N LEU A 875 -19.22 10.35 7.20
CA LEU A 875 -18.79 10.37 8.60
C LEU A 875 -17.93 9.15 8.95
N THR A 876 -16.76 9.41 9.55
CA THR A 876 -15.85 8.40 10.09
C THR A 876 -15.69 8.56 11.60
N HIS A 877 -15.66 9.79 12.10
CA HIS A 877 -15.49 10.20 13.50
C HIS A 877 -16.80 10.57 14.22
N PHE A 878 -17.89 10.82 13.48
CA PHE A 878 -19.22 11.10 14.03
C PHE A 878 -20.24 10.02 13.66
N GLU A 879 -21.35 10.01 14.39
CA GLU A 879 -22.58 9.29 14.08
C GLU A 879 -23.69 10.31 13.85
N VAL A 880 -24.71 9.93 13.07
CA VAL A 880 -25.87 10.79 12.80
C VAL A 880 -27.14 9.97 12.78
N SER A 881 -28.18 10.48 13.42
CA SER A 881 -29.54 9.94 13.35
C SER A 881 -30.49 11.03 12.86
N VAL A 882 -31.52 10.64 12.10
CA VAL A 882 -32.51 11.58 11.55
C VAL A 882 -33.89 11.29 12.12
N SER A 883 -34.64 12.33 12.50
CA SER A 883 -35.97 12.17 13.12
C SER A 883 -37.04 11.63 12.17
N THR A 884 -36.83 11.76 10.85
CA THR A 884 -37.67 11.21 9.78
C THR A 884 -36.88 11.27 8.47
N SER A 885 -36.90 10.19 7.68
CA SER A 885 -36.34 10.17 6.32
C SER A 885 -37.28 10.87 5.33
N HIS A 886 -38.60 10.74 5.51
CA HIS A 886 -39.60 11.43 4.69
C HIS A 886 -39.96 12.81 5.26
N LEU A 887 -40.06 13.81 4.39
CA LEU A 887 -40.13 15.22 4.76
C LEU A 887 -41.13 16.01 3.89
N GLU A 888 -42.33 16.13 4.42
CA GLU A 888 -43.45 16.91 3.88
C GLU A 888 -43.12 18.40 3.67
N ALA A 889 -43.85 19.04 2.75
CA ALA A 889 -43.75 20.48 2.47
C ALA A 889 -43.93 21.33 3.74
N GLY A 890 -42.99 22.24 4.00
CA GLY A 890 -42.98 23.11 5.18
C GLY A 890 -42.75 22.38 6.51
N LYS A 891 -42.15 21.17 6.49
CA LYS A 891 -41.75 20.41 7.70
C LYS A 891 -40.23 20.32 7.83
N ASN A 892 -39.81 19.85 9.01
CA ASN A 892 -38.42 19.80 9.43
C ASN A 892 -38.03 18.35 9.80
N ALA A 893 -36.89 17.89 9.28
CA ALA A 893 -36.19 16.71 9.77
C ALA A 893 -35.05 17.17 10.69
N THR A 894 -34.99 16.63 11.91
CA THR A 894 -33.89 16.92 12.84
C THR A 894 -32.81 15.87 12.69
N LEU A 895 -31.67 16.28 12.15
CA LEU A 895 -30.41 15.54 12.18
C LEU A 895 -29.80 15.72 13.57
N THR A 896 -29.53 14.62 14.27
CA THR A 896 -28.86 14.59 15.56
C THR A 896 -27.49 14.01 15.32
N VAL A 897 -26.46 14.87 15.32
CA VAL A 897 -25.07 14.50 15.09
C VAL A 897 -24.39 14.28 16.45
N THR A 898 -23.67 13.18 16.61
CA THR A 898 -23.07 12.73 17.86
C THR A 898 -21.62 12.32 17.61
N PRO A 899 -20.62 12.89 18.31
CA PRO A 899 -19.22 12.48 18.16
C PRO A 899 -18.97 11.10 18.78
N LYS A 900 -18.19 10.24 18.11
CA LYS A 900 -17.89 8.89 18.62
C LYS A 900 -17.03 8.93 19.88
N ILE A 901 -17.36 8.10 20.87
CA ILE A 901 -16.55 7.98 22.09
C ILE A 901 -15.12 7.50 21.78
N ASN A 902 -14.17 7.91 22.61
CA ASN A 902 -12.75 7.52 22.55
C ASN A 902 -11.98 7.98 21.29
N LEU A 903 -12.43 9.05 20.61
CA LEU A 903 -11.57 9.75 19.64
C LEU A 903 -10.25 10.17 20.32
N PRO A 904 -9.08 9.93 19.68
CA PRO A 904 -7.79 10.31 20.25
C PRO A 904 -7.62 11.84 20.28
N ALA A 905 -6.70 12.36 21.09
CA ALA A 905 -6.44 13.79 21.16
C ALA A 905 -6.02 14.37 19.80
N GLY A 906 -6.62 15.50 19.41
CA GLY A 906 -6.49 16.11 18.09
C GLY A 906 -7.82 16.66 17.55
N THR A 907 -7.74 17.37 16.42
CA THR A 907 -8.92 17.85 15.69
C THR A 907 -9.34 16.82 14.63
N HIS A 908 -10.56 16.30 14.75
CA HIS A 908 -11.18 15.38 13.82
C HIS A 908 -12.21 16.14 12.98
N THR A 909 -12.19 15.95 11.67
CA THR A 909 -13.12 16.61 10.74
C THR A 909 -13.62 15.63 9.70
N ASP A 910 -14.95 15.58 9.55
CA ASP A 910 -15.66 14.82 8.53
C ASP A 910 -16.49 15.79 7.65
N THR A 911 -17.09 15.28 6.57
CA THR A 911 -18.09 16.02 5.77
C THR A 911 -19.36 15.19 5.67
N LEU A 912 -20.45 15.70 6.26
CA LEU A 912 -21.76 15.09 6.17
C LEU A 912 -22.37 15.39 4.80
N PHE A 913 -22.56 14.34 3.98
CA PHE A 913 -23.31 14.41 2.73
C PHE A 913 -24.74 13.94 2.96
N ILE A 914 -25.73 14.74 2.56
CA ILE A 914 -27.16 14.42 2.69
C ILE A 914 -27.77 14.42 1.29
N SER A 915 -28.04 13.23 0.76
CA SER A 915 -28.70 13.05 -0.54
C SER A 915 -30.21 13.11 -0.35
N ILE A 916 -30.90 13.82 -1.24
CA ILE A 916 -32.36 14.03 -1.16
C ILE A 916 -32.97 13.71 -2.53
N PHE A 917 -34.07 12.96 -2.51
CA PHE A 917 -34.77 12.55 -3.72
C PHE A 917 -35.20 13.78 -4.56
N GLY A 918 -34.69 13.87 -5.79
CA GLY A 918 -34.95 14.97 -6.71
C GLY A 918 -33.98 16.17 -6.61
N ILE A 919 -32.89 16.08 -5.82
CA ILE A 919 -31.82 17.09 -5.81
C ILE A 919 -30.53 16.47 -6.35
N GLU A 920 -29.93 17.09 -7.37
CA GLU A 920 -28.73 16.57 -8.05
C GLU A 920 -27.45 16.72 -7.21
N THR A 921 -27.36 17.76 -6.38
CA THR A 921 -26.20 17.98 -5.50
C THR A 921 -26.58 17.74 -4.03
N PRO A 922 -25.93 16.80 -3.32
CA PRO A 922 -26.22 16.56 -1.91
C PRO A 922 -25.88 17.78 -1.06
N ILE A 923 -26.60 17.97 0.04
CA ILE A 923 -26.31 19.04 1.00
C ILE A 923 -25.07 18.62 1.81
N THR A 924 -24.03 19.45 1.80
CA THR A 924 -22.75 19.20 2.48
C THR A 924 -22.63 20.03 3.75
N ILE A 925 -22.39 19.39 4.89
CA ILE A 925 -22.13 20.06 6.17
C ILE A 925 -20.82 19.53 6.77
N PRO A 926 -19.73 20.34 6.82
CA PRO A 926 -18.52 19.98 7.55
C PRO A 926 -18.82 19.76 9.04
N VAL A 927 -18.25 18.72 9.64
CA VAL A 927 -18.43 18.39 11.05
C VAL A 927 -17.07 18.26 11.72
N THR A 928 -16.84 18.98 12.82
CA THR A 928 -15.53 19.07 13.49
C THR A 928 -15.66 18.91 15.01
N ILE A 929 -14.66 18.27 15.63
CA ILE A 929 -14.46 18.24 17.08
C ILE A 929 -12.96 18.27 17.38
N THR A 930 -12.57 18.97 18.44
CA THR A 930 -11.19 18.90 18.96
C THR A 930 -11.20 18.21 20.30
N VAL A 931 -10.42 17.13 20.44
CA VAL A 931 -10.26 16.43 21.72
C VAL A 931 -8.91 16.84 22.32
N THR A 932 -8.93 17.39 23.53
CA THR A 932 -7.75 17.71 24.34
C THR A 932 -7.59 16.75 25.51
N ASP A 933 -6.41 16.75 26.14
CA ASP A 933 -6.19 16.10 27.43
C ASP A 933 -6.24 17.15 28.55
N SER A 934 -6.88 16.82 29.68
CA SER A 934 -7.34 17.82 30.64
C SER A 934 -6.30 18.13 31.73
N SER A 935 -5.49 19.16 31.52
CA SER A 935 -4.79 19.85 32.62
C SER A 935 -4.49 21.32 32.32
N ASP A 936 -5.53 22.17 32.31
CA ASP A 936 -5.48 23.56 32.83
C ASP A 936 -6.87 24.23 32.79
N ASP A 937 -7.61 24.16 33.91
CA ASP A 937 -8.82 24.97 34.13
C ASP A 937 -8.42 26.27 34.87
N GLY A 938 -8.31 27.37 34.13
CA GLY A 938 -7.90 28.66 34.68
C GLY A 938 -9.01 29.41 35.42
N GLU A 939 -8.78 29.79 36.68
CA GLU A 939 -9.59 30.82 37.37
C GLU A 939 -8.95 32.20 37.16
N ILE A 940 -9.70 33.13 36.54
CA ILE A 940 -9.21 34.45 36.15
C ILE A 940 -9.13 35.39 37.37
N ILE A 941 -7.93 35.87 37.70
CA ILE A 941 -7.72 36.99 38.62
C ILE A 941 -6.94 38.11 37.91
N LEU A 942 -7.40 39.35 38.09
CA LEU A 942 -6.92 40.56 37.41
C LEU A 942 -5.47 40.93 37.83
N PRO A 943 -4.67 41.56 36.94
CA PRO A 943 -3.26 41.83 37.21
C PRO A 943 -3.03 43.08 38.07
N GLU A 944 -2.15 42.97 39.07
CA GLU A 944 -1.41 44.11 39.66
C GLU A 944 0.08 44.05 39.28
N ILE A 945 0.74 45.21 39.32
CA ILE A 945 2.06 45.48 38.74
C ILE A 945 3.19 45.40 39.84
N PRO A 946 4.50 45.55 39.55
CA PRO A 946 5.45 44.45 39.80
C PRO A 946 6.57 44.77 40.81
N GLU A 947 7.21 43.76 41.40
CA GLU A 947 8.54 43.91 42.01
C GLU A 947 9.53 42.77 41.67
N GLN A 948 10.70 43.18 41.16
CA GLN A 948 11.99 42.46 41.13
C GLN A 948 12.77 42.76 42.43
N PRO A 949 13.94 42.16 42.75
CA PRO A 949 14.64 40.97 42.20
C PRO A 949 15.16 39.99 43.29
N SER A 950 15.80 38.86 42.91
CA SER A 950 17.22 38.56 43.30
C SER A 950 17.69 37.13 42.95
N ASN A 951 18.85 37.04 42.28
CA ASN A 951 19.71 35.83 42.15
C ASN A 951 20.54 35.67 43.45
N PRO A 952 21.02 34.46 43.89
CA PRO A 952 22.29 33.94 43.34
C PRO A 952 22.57 32.40 43.37
N SER A 953 23.34 31.94 42.37
CA SER A 953 24.55 31.07 42.45
C SER A 953 24.53 29.58 42.90
N SER A 954 24.88 28.71 41.93
CA SER A 954 25.98 27.70 41.92
C SER A 954 26.04 26.47 42.86
N GLY A 955 26.17 25.27 42.25
CA GLY A 955 27.29 24.35 42.53
C GLY A 955 27.01 22.86 42.81
N GLY A 956 27.64 21.97 42.02
CA GLY A 956 28.34 20.76 42.54
C GLY A 956 27.68 19.37 42.45
N ASP A 957 28.22 18.54 41.56
CA ASP A 957 28.38 17.05 41.56
C ASP A 957 27.53 16.12 42.46
N GLY A 958 26.87 15.16 41.81
CA GLY A 958 27.21 13.73 41.99
C GLY A 958 26.36 12.86 42.92
N GLY A 959 25.87 11.72 42.40
CA GLY A 959 25.43 10.57 43.20
C GLY A 959 24.14 9.90 42.71
N ALA A 960 24.23 8.68 42.19
CA ALA A 960 23.06 7.87 41.83
C ALA A 960 22.39 7.27 43.07
N LEU A 961 21.06 7.42 43.20
CA LEU A 961 20.19 6.68 44.11
C LEU A 961 18.81 6.48 43.46
N SER A 962 18.14 5.37 43.78
CA SER A 962 16.90 4.92 43.15
C SER A 962 15.64 5.18 43.99
N PHE A 963 14.47 5.06 43.34
CA PHE A 963 13.08 5.10 43.88
C PHE A 963 12.49 6.51 44.16
N PRO A 964 11.14 6.69 44.14
CA PRO A 964 10.11 6.13 43.25
C PRO A 964 9.14 7.21 42.68
N ARG A 965 8.10 6.77 41.95
CA ARG A 965 7.10 7.54 41.17
C ARG A 965 6.10 8.40 41.98
N THR A 966 5.99 9.70 41.66
CA THR A 966 4.84 10.65 41.85
C THR A 966 5.07 11.87 40.93
N THR A 967 4.34 12.10 39.83
CA THR A 967 3.06 12.83 39.66
C THR A 967 3.08 14.36 39.91
N GLU A 968 2.58 15.08 38.90
CA GLU A 968 1.99 16.44 38.86
C GLU A 968 2.85 17.73 38.66
N ASN A 969 2.57 18.35 37.51
CA ASN A 969 2.26 19.77 37.25
C ASN A 969 3.36 20.85 37.20
N GLY A 970 3.30 21.65 36.13
CA GLY A 970 4.16 22.81 35.87
C GLY A 970 4.08 23.34 34.43
N GLY A 971 2.88 23.60 33.90
CA GLY A 971 2.71 24.30 32.62
C GLY A 971 2.94 25.81 32.73
N LEU A 972 3.21 26.49 31.61
CA LEU A 972 3.00 27.95 31.43
C LEU A 972 3.13 28.39 29.95
N VAL A 973 1.97 28.58 29.32
CA VAL A 973 1.56 29.72 28.46
C VAL A 973 2.42 30.13 27.24
N ASP A 974 1.93 29.68 26.08
CA ASP A 974 1.51 30.44 24.87
C ASP A 974 2.12 31.82 24.50
N PHE A 975 2.39 31.98 23.20
CA PHE A 975 2.03 33.19 22.44
C PHE A 975 1.64 32.83 20.99
N GLY A 976 0.36 32.92 20.69
CA GLY A 976 -0.17 32.59 19.38
C GLY A 976 0.09 33.60 18.25
N SER A 977 0.27 33.05 17.06
CA SER A 977 -0.27 33.53 15.78
C SER A 977 0.40 34.65 14.96
N SER A 978 0.25 34.47 13.64
CA SER A 978 0.13 35.50 12.59
C SER A 978 1.38 36.26 12.10
N LYS A 979 1.85 35.80 10.93
CA LYS A 979 2.12 36.59 9.70
C LYS A 979 1.89 38.11 9.81
N VAL A 980 2.81 38.93 9.25
CA VAL A 980 2.48 39.97 8.23
C VAL A 980 3.75 40.69 7.67
N VAL A 981 3.92 40.55 6.34
CA VAL A 981 4.40 41.56 5.35
C VAL A 981 5.85 42.12 5.37
N LYS A 982 6.51 41.89 4.22
CA LYS A 982 7.46 42.71 3.41
C LYS A 982 8.19 43.93 4.02
N ALA A 983 9.42 44.04 3.53
CA ALA A 983 10.23 45.25 3.27
C ALA A 983 11.19 45.72 4.38
N LEU A 984 12.40 45.19 4.34
CA LEU A 984 13.60 45.97 3.97
C LEU A 984 14.67 45.07 3.33
#